data_AF-A0A8J5ZFX6-F1
#
_entry.id   AF-A0A8J5ZFX6-F1
#
_cell.length_a   1.000
_cell.length_b   1.000
_cell.length_c   1.000
_cell.angle_alpha   90.00
_cell.angle_beta   90.00
_cell.angle_gamma   90.00
#
_symmetry.space_group_name_H-M   'P 1'
#
loop_
_entity.id
_entity.type
_entity.pdbx_description
1 polymer ?
#
loop_
_entity_poly.entity_id
_entity_poly.type
_entity_poly.pdbx_seq_one_letter_code
_entity_poly.pdbx_strand_id
1 'polypeptide(L)'
;MEEIQSQSDHYRSSSSSASSPASRVPAFNFFYLRKPGSLGQPISFEDSPEWEDTDADVRVEEGGGDSINAATTSVSPSLSKLNSGSLPSPHLPEGAAVARKIAGASVAWKDLTVTIEGKRKYSDNVVKGSNGYALPGTMTVIMGPAKSGKSTLLRAIAGRLPPAAKMYGEIFVNGAKMHMPYGSYGFVDLETTLIGSLTVQEYLYYSAVLQLPGFFSQKKSVVEEAIHAMSLGDFANKLIGGHCFMKGLPSGERRRVAIARELVMRPHILFIDEPLYHLDSVSALLMMVTLKKLTSTGCTLIFTLNQSSTEVFGLFDRICLLSNGNTLFFGETLACLQHFSNAGFPCPIMQSPSDHFLRAINTDFDRIIAMCKNWQDDNGDFSAVNMDTAVAICTLEATYKSSADAAAVETMILRLTEKEGPLLKSKGKASNATRIAVLTWRSLLIMSREFKYYWLRLILYMLLTLCIGTIFSGMGHSLSSVVTRVAAIFVFVSFTSLLSIAGVPVLMKEIKIYASEESNQHSGALAFLFGQLLSSIPFLFLISISSSLVFYFLIGLRDEFSLLMYFVLNFFMCLLVNEGLMLAVVSLWKNIFQSVLTLVTIHVVLMLAAGYFRIRSELPRPVWTHPLSYIAFHTYSIQGLLENEYLGVNFAIGQVRSISGFQALHSAYDISPRSNAKWENVLVLFLMAVGYRILVFVLLHFYARKNVSLHRLFRGKHNSTA
;
A
#
# COMPACT_ATOMS: atom_id res chain seq x y z
N MET A 1 50.79 -75.34 14.77
CA MET A 1 50.16 -76.22 15.76
C MET A 1 50.64 -75.71 17.10
N GLU A 2 49.83 -74.84 17.69
CA GLU A 2 48.92 -75.18 18.82
C GLU A 2 49.67 -74.89 20.13
N GLU A 3 49.14 -74.29 21.17
CA GLU A 3 47.85 -73.67 21.45
C GLU A 3 48.05 -72.89 22.76
N ILE A 4 47.46 -71.71 22.81
CA ILE A 4 46.60 -71.14 23.87
C ILE A 4 47.07 -71.03 25.34
N GLN A 5 46.69 -69.86 25.90
CA GLN A 5 46.50 -69.44 27.30
C GLN A 5 47.76 -69.04 28.09
N SER A 6 47.79 -67.98 28.89
CA SER A 6 46.94 -66.79 29.15
C SER A 6 47.59 -66.02 30.31
N GLN A 7 47.46 -64.68 30.31
CA GLN A 7 47.68 -63.77 31.47
C GLN A 7 49.11 -63.72 32.03
N SER A 8 49.66 -62.68 32.63
CA SER A 8 49.50 -61.23 32.83
C SER A 8 50.82 -60.91 33.58
N ASP A 9 51.60 -59.86 33.34
CA ASP A 9 51.38 -58.48 33.76
C ASP A 9 52.75 -57.78 33.73
N HIS A 10 52.70 -56.46 33.60
CA HIS A 10 53.62 -55.47 34.19
C HIS A 10 54.99 -55.10 33.58
N TYR A 11 54.97 -53.85 33.10
CA TYR A 11 55.82 -52.71 33.50
C TYR A 11 57.13 -52.37 32.75
N ARG A 12 57.08 -51.12 32.24
CA ARG A 12 58.12 -50.07 32.21
C ARG A 12 59.33 -50.19 31.29
N SER A 13 59.61 -49.01 30.72
CA SER A 13 60.90 -48.38 30.40
C SER A 13 61.20 -48.30 28.91
N SER A 14 61.91 -47.33 28.36
CA SER A 14 62.39 -45.99 28.76
C SER A 14 63.12 -45.47 27.51
N SER A 15 63.20 -44.14 27.35
CA SER A 15 64.35 -43.39 26.81
C SER A 15 65.05 -43.93 25.54
N SER A 16 65.28 -43.12 24.51
CA SER A 16 66.29 -42.06 24.59
C SER A 16 66.53 -41.44 23.20
N SER A 17 66.85 -40.14 23.25
CA SER A 17 67.95 -39.45 22.53
C SER A 17 67.94 -39.39 20.99
N ALA A 18 68.45 -38.36 20.31
CA ALA A 18 68.91 -37.01 20.64
C ALA A 18 69.13 -36.26 19.30
N SER A 19 69.42 -34.96 19.40
CA SER A 19 70.15 -34.10 18.45
C SER A 19 69.40 -33.46 17.27
N SER A 20 69.17 -32.16 17.46
CA SER A 20 69.09 -31.06 16.49
C SER A 20 70.51 -30.68 15.98
N PRO A 21 70.73 -29.59 15.20
CA PRO A 21 69.83 -28.80 14.34
C PRO A 21 70.46 -28.43 12.95
N ALA A 22 69.68 -27.86 12.01
CA ALA A 22 70.02 -26.59 11.33
C ALA A 22 69.13 -26.30 10.08
N SER A 23 68.86 -24.99 9.92
CA SER A 23 68.39 -24.25 8.74
C SER A 23 66.90 -24.33 8.36
N ARG A 24 66.21 -23.21 8.65
CA ARG A 24 64.85 -22.87 8.23
C ARG A 24 64.90 -22.04 6.95
N VAL A 25 64.19 -22.49 5.91
CA VAL A 25 63.24 -21.69 5.11
C VAL A 25 62.18 -22.68 4.60
N PRO A 26 60.87 -22.43 4.76
CA PRO A 26 59.94 -23.02 3.82
C PRO A 26 58.91 -22.02 3.27
N ALA A 27 58.79 -22.04 1.95
CA ALA A 27 57.53 -21.82 1.26
C ALA A 27 56.60 -23.01 1.60
N PHE A 28 55.35 -22.73 2.00
CA PHE A 28 54.35 -23.78 2.21
C PHE A 28 53.28 -23.71 1.14
N ASN A 29 53.27 -24.78 0.36
CA ASN A 29 52.19 -25.23 -0.49
C ASN A 29 51.58 -26.46 0.20
N PHE A 30 50.26 -26.61 0.07
CA PHE A 30 49.47 -27.84 0.15
C PHE A 30 48.90 -28.38 1.49
N PHE A 31 47.56 -28.41 1.46
CA PHE A 31 46.60 -29.48 1.83
C PHE A 31 46.59 -30.06 3.25
N TYR A 32 45.39 -30.02 3.84
CA TYR A 32 45.00 -30.67 5.09
C TYR A 32 45.10 -32.19 4.98
N LEU A 33 46.21 -32.75 5.48
CA LEU A 33 46.29 -34.12 5.96
C LEU A 33 46.08 -34.12 7.49
N ARG A 34 45.01 -34.78 7.94
CA ARG A 34 44.67 -34.97 9.36
C ARG A 34 45.54 -36.11 9.93
N LYS A 35 46.24 -35.87 11.04
CA LYS A 35 46.89 -36.92 11.86
C LYS A 35 46.03 -37.30 13.08
N PRO A 36 46.24 -38.51 13.67
CA PRO A 36 45.22 -39.25 14.39
C PRO A 36 45.30 -39.14 15.91
N GLY A 37 44.19 -39.50 16.57
CA GLY A 37 44.22 -40.17 17.89
C GLY A 37 43.68 -39.39 19.09
N SER A 38 42.36 -39.46 19.30
CA SER A 38 41.80 -39.66 20.65
C SER A 38 40.50 -40.47 20.50
N LEU A 39 40.52 -41.72 20.97
CA LEU A 39 39.37 -42.61 21.02
C LEU A 39 38.38 -42.15 22.11
N GLY A 40 37.16 -41.82 21.71
CA GLY A 40 35.95 -41.88 22.52
C GLY A 40 34.91 -42.69 21.74
N GLN A 41 34.20 -43.59 22.43
CA GLN A 41 33.29 -44.60 21.87
C GLN A 41 32.12 -44.02 21.03
N PRO A 42 31.54 -44.80 20.11
CA PRO A 42 30.47 -44.35 19.22
C PRO A 42 29.16 -44.22 20.01
N ILE A 43 28.59 -43.01 20.02
CA ILE A 43 27.23 -42.77 20.53
C ILE A 43 26.26 -42.96 19.37
N SER A 44 25.21 -43.74 19.64
CA SER A 44 24.11 -44.10 18.75
C SER A 44 23.44 -42.89 18.12
N PHE A 45 22.87 -43.08 16.93
CA PHE A 45 22.05 -42.10 16.22
C PHE A 45 20.60 -42.11 16.76
N GLU A 46 20.47 -42.05 18.08
CA GLU A 46 19.23 -41.86 18.84
C GLU A 46 19.60 -40.95 20.00
N ASP A 47 19.56 -39.64 19.75
CA ASP A 47 19.43 -38.55 20.72
C ASP A 47 19.55 -37.23 19.94
N SER A 48 18.50 -36.91 19.18
CA SER A 48 18.29 -35.54 18.70
C SER A 48 17.61 -34.76 19.81
N PRO A 49 18.02 -33.51 20.12
CA PRO A 49 17.35 -32.71 21.13
C PRO A 49 15.91 -32.41 20.68
N GLU A 50 14.95 -32.81 21.51
CA GLU A 50 13.56 -32.39 21.45
C GLU A 50 13.50 -30.85 21.48
N TRP A 51 12.97 -30.25 20.43
CA TRP A 51 12.54 -28.87 20.49
C TRP A 51 11.23 -28.85 21.27
N GLU A 52 11.25 -28.32 22.49
CA GLU A 52 10.05 -27.91 23.21
C GLU A 52 9.31 -26.87 22.37
N ASP A 53 8.24 -27.32 21.71
CA ASP A 53 7.24 -26.45 21.09
C ASP A 53 6.59 -25.62 22.20
N THR A 54 6.85 -24.32 22.15
CA THR A 54 6.10 -23.35 22.96
C THR A 54 4.80 -23.05 22.22
N ASP A 55 3.69 -23.48 22.84
CA ASP A 55 2.31 -23.26 22.41
C ASP A 55 2.03 -21.83 21.97
N ALA A 56 1.62 -21.69 20.71
CA ALA A 56 0.83 -20.56 20.25
C ALA A 56 -0.41 -21.10 19.52
N ASP A 57 -1.49 -21.22 20.30
CA ASP A 57 -2.85 -21.60 19.90
C ASP A 57 -3.30 -21.02 18.55
N VAL A 58 -3.55 -21.89 17.58
CA VAL A 58 -4.50 -21.63 16.49
C VAL A 58 -5.41 -22.84 16.35
N ARG A 59 -6.64 -22.68 16.87
CA ARG A 59 -7.77 -23.60 16.73
C ARG A 59 -8.05 -23.90 15.25
N VAL A 60 -8.02 -25.18 14.90
CA VAL A 60 -8.68 -25.76 13.73
C VAL A 60 -9.67 -26.80 14.24
N GLU A 61 -10.94 -26.63 13.92
CA GLU A 61 -11.98 -27.65 14.15
C GLU A 61 -11.74 -28.85 13.23
N GLU A 62 -11.74 -30.03 13.85
CA GLU A 62 -11.70 -31.35 13.22
C GLU A 62 -13.01 -31.70 12.51
N GLY A 63 -12.90 -32.55 11.49
CA GLY A 63 -13.97 -33.49 11.17
C GLY A 63 -13.98 -34.02 9.74
N GLY A 64 -13.49 -35.24 9.54
CA GLY A 64 -14.02 -36.19 8.55
C GLY A 64 -13.04 -36.69 7.50
N GLY A 65 -12.49 -37.89 7.72
CA GLY A 65 -11.59 -38.60 6.82
C GLY A 65 -12.25 -39.42 5.70
N ASP A 66 -11.34 -40.03 4.93
CA ASP A 66 -11.46 -41.16 3.99
C ASP A 66 -12.11 -40.94 2.60
N SER A 67 -11.27 -40.89 1.57
CA SER A 67 -10.94 -42.10 0.78
C SER A 67 -10.13 -41.79 -0.49
N ILE A 68 -9.26 -42.76 -0.79
CA ILE A 68 -8.24 -42.83 -1.83
C ILE A 68 -8.88 -42.85 -3.24
N ASN A 69 -8.31 -42.09 -4.20
CA ASN A 69 -8.27 -42.50 -5.60
C ASN A 69 -7.15 -41.82 -6.39
N ALA A 70 -6.51 -42.64 -7.22
CA ALA A 70 -5.29 -42.40 -7.99
C ALA A 70 -5.49 -41.49 -9.21
N ALA A 71 -4.44 -40.74 -9.57
CA ALA A 71 -4.19 -40.28 -10.95
C ALA A 71 -2.71 -39.89 -11.15
N THR A 72 -1.96 -40.87 -11.66
CA THR A 72 -0.85 -40.84 -12.62
C THR A 72 -0.26 -39.47 -13.04
N THR A 73 1.01 -39.27 -12.69
CA THR A 73 1.92 -38.26 -13.28
C THR A 73 2.49 -38.78 -14.61
N SER A 74 2.59 -37.90 -15.61
CA SER A 74 3.30 -38.16 -16.86
C SER A 74 4.66 -37.48 -16.87
N VAL A 75 5.66 -38.25 -17.29
CA VAL A 75 7.10 -37.98 -17.27
C VAL A 75 7.50 -37.12 -18.47
N SER A 76 8.34 -36.11 -18.22
CA SER A 76 9.04 -35.29 -19.21
C SER A 76 10.16 -36.08 -19.93
N PRO A 77 10.33 -35.96 -21.26
CA PRO A 77 11.44 -36.62 -21.95
C PRO A 77 12.69 -35.74 -21.99
N SER A 78 13.83 -36.41 -21.81
CA SER A 78 15.18 -35.88 -21.80
C SER A 78 15.72 -35.61 -23.22
N LEU A 79 16.57 -34.59 -23.29
CA LEU A 79 17.21 -34.08 -24.49
C LEU A 79 18.50 -34.87 -24.79
N SER A 80 18.58 -35.61 -25.89
CA SER A 80 19.87 -35.93 -26.52
C SER A 80 19.75 -36.30 -28.00
N LYS A 81 20.73 -35.79 -28.78
CA LYS A 81 21.15 -36.10 -30.15
C LYS A 81 20.51 -35.31 -31.31
N LEU A 82 21.32 -34.37 -31.82
CA LEU A 82 21.26 -33.83 -33.19
C LEU A 82 21.43 -34.95 -34.23
N ASN A 83 20.63 -34.93 -35.30
CA ASN A 83 21.14 -34.91 -36.68
C ASN A 83 20.05 -34.54 -37.71
N SER A 84 20.44 -33.62 -38.59
CA SER A 84 20.02 -33.35 -39.97
C SER A 84 18.68 -33.89 -40.49
N GLY A 85 17.81 -32.96 -40.91
CA GLY A 85 16.67 -33.22 -41.80
C GLY A 85 15.76 -32.01 -41.92
N SER A 86 15.86 -31.29 -43.04
CA SER A 86 15.02 -30.15 -43.42
C SER A 86 13.55 -30.54 -43.62
N LEU A 87 12.60 -29.81 -43.01
CA LEU A 87 11.16 -29.74 -43.37
C LEU A 87 10.49 -28.57 -42.61
N PRO A 88 9.31 -28.07 -43.06
CA PRO A 88 9.09 -26.68 -43.46
C PRO A 88 8.50 -25.79 -42.36
N SER A 89 8.68 -24.48 -42.52
CA SER A 89 8.19 -23.43 -41.62
C SER A 89 6.66 -23.45 -41.44
N PRO A 90 6.13 -23.39 -40.21
CA PRO A 90 4.71 -23.15 -40.00
C PRO A 90 4.39 -21.66 -40.22
N HIS A 91 3.27 -21.40 -40.89
CA HIS A 91 2.75 -20.07 -41.17
C HIS A 91 2.43 -19.29 -39.89
N LEU A 92 3.04 -18.10 -39.76
CA LEU A 92 2.67 -17.10 -38.77
C LEU A 92 1.28 -16.51 -39.11
N PRO A 93 0.38 -16.31 -38.14
CA PRO A 93 -0.83 -15.53 -38.36
C PRO A 93 -0.45 -14.07 -38.65
N GLU A 94 -0.86 -13.57 -39.82
CA GLU A 94 -0.79 -12.17 -40.22
C GLU A 94 -1.62 -11.31 -39.26
N GLY A 95 -0.92 -10.68 -38.34
CA GLY A 95 -1.49 -9.77 -37.35
C GLY A 95 -0.45 -9.23 -36.39
N ALA A 96 0.79 -9.01 -36.85
CA ALA A 96 1.80 -8.33 -36.05
C ALA A 96 1.39 -6.85 -35.90
N ALA A 97 0.71 -6.53 -34.80
CA ALA A 97 0.49 -5.16 -34.37
C ALA A 97 1.85 -4.46 -34.34
N VAL A 98 2.11 -3.59 -35.33
CA VAL A 98 3.31 -2.78 -35.41
C VAL A 98 3.37 -1.97 -34.12
N ALA A 99 4.29 -2.33 -33.21
CA ALA A 99 4.48 -1.65 -31.95
C ALA A 99 4.79 -0.18 -32.25
N ARG A 100 3.83 0.70 -31.96
CA ARG A 100 3.92 2.11 -32.32
C ARG A 100 5.04 2.75 -31.50
N LYS A 101 6.05 3.28 -32.17
CA LYS A 101 7.24 3.89 -31.54
C LYS A 101 6.81 5.04 -30.62
N ILE A 102 7.18 4.95 -29.33
CA ILE A 102 6.98 6.02 -28.35
C ILE A 102 8.12 7.02 -28.53
N ALA A 103 7.79 8.30 -28.67
CA ALA A 103 8.82 9.34 -28.68
C ALA A 103 9.44 9.45 -27.28
N GLY A 104 10.61 8.87 -27.02
CA GLY A 104 11.24 8.96 -25.70
C GLY A 104 11.65 10.38 -25.32
N ALA A 105 11.94 10.59 -24.04
CA ALA A 105 12.45 11.85 -23.53
C ALA A 105 13.74 11.66 -22.75
N SER A 106 14.72 12.54 -22.94
CA SER A 106 15.93 12.56 -22.13
C SER A 106 15.67 13.27 -20.81
N VAL A 107 16.27 12.77 -19.74
CA VAL A 107 16.24 13.39 -18.40
C VAL A 107 17.67 13.60 -17.96
N ALA A 108 18.01 14.79 -17.49
CA ALA A 108 19.31 15.07 -16.88
C ALA A 108 19.09 15.78 -15.54
N TRP A 109 19.92 15.47 -14.55
CA TRP A 109 19.91 16.16 -13.26
C TRP A 109 21.31 16.60 -12.88
N LYS A 110 21.41 17.81 -12.33
CA LYS A 110 22.65 18.45 -11.96
C LYS A 110 22.61 18.94 -10.52
N ASP A 111 23.67 18.63 -9.78
CA ASP A 111 23.95 18.98 -8.39
C ASP A 111 22.76 18.72 -7.45
N LEU A 112 22.07 17.60 -7.68
CA LEU A 112 20.81 17.31 -6.99
C LEU A 112 21.08 16.93 -5.53
N THR A 113 20.61 17.76 -4.62
CA THR A 113 20.75 17.58 -3.17
C THR A 113 19.37 17.57 -2.53
N VAL A 114 19.08 16.55 -1.72
CA VAL A 114 17.77 16.41 -1.04
C VAL A 114 18.00 16.36 0.46
N THR A 115 17.31 17.24 1.18
CA THR A 115 17.37 17.33 2.63
C THR A 115 16.00 17.02 3.22
N ILE A 116 15.92 16.20 4.27
CA ILE A 116 14.67 15.84 4.95
C ILE A 116 14.88 16.04 6.45
N GLU A 117 14.25 17.08 7.01
CA GLU A 117 14.36 17.42 8.42
C GLU A 117 13.79 16.29 9.30
N GLY A 118 14.58 15.84 10.29
CA GLY A 118 14.11 14.98 11.39
C GLY A 118 14.04 13.47 11.11
N LYS A 119 14.49 12.97 9.95
CA LYS A 119 14.51 11.53 9.65
C LYS A 119 15.82 10.82 9.98
N ARG A 120 16.94 11.53 10.12
CA ARG A 120 18.27 10.93 10.34
C ARG A 120 18.93 11.58 11.56
N LYS A 121 19.56 10.75 12.40
CA LYS A 121 20.23 11.18 13.64
C LYS A 121 21.51 12.01 13.41
N TYR A 122 22.10 11.95 12.21
CA TYR A 122 23.44 12.48 11.93
C TYR A 122 23.54 13.44 10.72
N SER A 123 22.54 13.50 9.83
CA SER A 123 22.55 14.40 8.67
C SER A 123 21.18 14.45 8.02
N ASP A 124 20.60 15.65 7.90
CA ASP A 124 19.35 15.85 7.16
C ASP A 124 19.52 15.66 5.64
N ASN A 125 20.76 15.73 5.13
CA ASN A 125 21.04 15.48 3.71
C ASN A 125 20.92 13.98 3.41
N VAL A 126 19.91 13.63 2.62
CA VAL A 126 19.61 12.26 2.17
C VAL A 126 20.33 11.93 0.87
N VAL A 127 20.41 12.90 -0.04
CA VAL A 127 21.17 12.83 -1.30
C VAL A 127 22.05 14.07 -1.38
N LYS A 128 23.31 13.92 -1.79
CA LYS A 128 24.35 14.96 -1.76
C LYS A 128 24.95 15.14 -3.15
N GLY A 129 24.58 16.22 -3.84
CA GLY A 129 25.20 16.65 -5.11
C GLY A 129 25.26 15.57 -6.20
N SER A 130 24.15 14.89 -6.49
CA SER A 130 24.13 13.84 -7.52
C SER A 130 24.02 14.44 -8.92
N ASN A 131 24.82 13.90 -9.86
CA ASN A 131 24.84 14.23 -11.28
C ASN A 131 24.53 12.98 -12.11
N GLY A 132 23.74 13.12 -13.17
CA GLY A 132 23.47 12.02 -14.09
C GLY A 132 22.44 12.34 -15.17
N TYR A 133 22.23 11.38 -16.06
CA TYR A 133 21.26 11.50 -17.16
C TYR A 133 20.64 10.15 -17.56
N ALA A 134 19.52 10.18 -18.25
CA ALA A 134 18.86 9.02 -18.83
C ALA A 134 18.42 9.35 -20.26
N LEU A 135 18.66 8.42 -21.19
CA LEU A 135 18.38 8.62 -22.61
C LEU A 135 17.15 7.83 -23.07
N PRO A 136 16.44 8.32 -24.11
CA PRO A 136 15.38 7.58 -24.78
C PRO A 136 15.76 6.14 -25.12
N GLY A 137 14.89 5.20 -24.77
CA GLY A 137 15.07 3.77 -25.05
C GLY A 137 16.16 3.06 -24.26
N THR A 138 16.69 3.69 -23.20
CA THR A 138 17.68 3.09 -22.30
C THR A 138 17.10 2.78 -20.92
N MET A 139 17.70 1.80 -20.25
CA MET A 139 17.42 1.40 -18.88
C MET A 139 18.52 1.91 -17.95
N THR A 140 18.14 2.83 -17.06
CA THR A 140 19.04 3.38 -16.02
C THR A 140 18.64 2.82 -14.67
N VAL A 141 19.55 2.12 -14.01
CA VAL A 141 19.33 1.58 -12.66
C VAL A 141 20.02 2.43 -11.60
N ILE A 142 19.33 2.68 -10.49
CA ILE A 142 19.89 3.29 -9.28
C ILE A 142 20.06 2.20 -8.23
N MET A 143 21.30 1.87 -7.89
CA MET A 143 21.68 0.77 -7.01
C MET A 143 22.46 1.25 -5.78
N GLY A 144 22.39 0.51 -4.68
CA GLY A 144 23.03 0.88 -3.42
C GLY A 144 22.37 0.22 -2.21
N PRO A 145 22.98 0.28 -1.02
CA PRO A 145 22.46 -0.35 0.18
C PRO A 145 21.16 0.29 0.69
N ALA A 146 20.49 -0.38 1.62
CA ALA A 146 19.32 0.17 2.28
C ALA A 146 19.64 1.56 2.86
N LYS A 147 18.67 2.47 2.81
CA LYS A 147 18.81 3.85 3.29
C LYS A 147 19.89 4.70 2.60
N SER A 148 20.49 4.27 1.47
CA SER A 148 21.47 5.08 0.74
C SER A 148 20.89 6.31 0.03
N GLY A 149 19.57 6.41 -0.12
CA GLY A 149 18.89 7.53 -0.76
C GLY A 149 18.31 7.24 -2.14
N LYS A 150 18.37 5.99 -2.64
CA LYS A 150 17.88 5.58 -3.98
C LYS A 150 16.46 6.03 -4.30
N SER A 151 15.50 5.62 -3.48
CA SER A 151 14.08 5.97 -3.67
C SER A 151 13.83 7.46 -3.48
N THR A 152 14.68 8.15 -2.73
CA THR A 152 14.63 9.62 -2.58
C THR A 152 15.14 10.30 -3.84
N LEU A 153 16.24 9.84 -4.43
CA LEU A 153 16.76 10.33 -5.72
C LEU A 153 15.73 10.09 -6.83
N LEU A 154 15.17 8.89 -6.93
CA LEU A 154 14.14 8.57 -7.91
C LEU A 154 12.92 9.51 -7.79
N ARG A 155 12.43 9.73 -6.56
CA ARG A 155 11.33 10.67 -6.30
C ARG A 155 11.72 12.12 -6.58
N ALA A 156 12.97 12.52 -6.33
CA ALA A 156 13.47 13.85 -6.66
C ALA A 156 13.46 14.11 -8.16
N ILE A 157 13.99 13.17 -8.95
CA ILE A 157 14.02 13.25 -10.42
C ILE A 157 12.58 13.31 -10.97
N ALA A 158 11.65 12.56 -10.39
CA ALA A 158 10.24 12.57 -10.79
C ALA A 158 9.45 13.79 -10.26
N GLY A 159 10.06 14.69 -9.46
CA GLY A 159 9.36 15.83 -8.84
C GLY A 159 8.34 15.45 -7.75
N ARG A 160 8.48 14.26 -7.15
CA ARG A 160 7.54 13.66 -6.18
C ARG A 160 8.09 13.56 -4.76
N LEU A 161 8.95 14.49 -4.38
CA LEU A 161 9.48 14.51 -3.03
C LEU A 161 8.39 14.78 -2.00
N PRO A 162 8.46 14.15 -0.80
CA PRO A 162 7.56 14.51 0.27
C PRO A 162 7.80 15.98 0.64
N PRO A 163 6.79 16.72 1.07
CA PRO A 163 6.89 18.16 1.34
C PRO A 163 7.86 18.56 2.44
N ALA A 164 8.14 17.63 3.37
CA ALA A 164 9.16 17.81 4.39
C ALA A 164 10.58 17.82 3.79
N ALA A 165 10.73 17.44 2.51
CA ALA A 165 11.99 17.43 1.82
C ALA A 165 12.22 18.74 1.05
N LYS A 166 13.41 19.33 1.19
CA LYS A 166 13.88 20.42 0.34
C LYS A 166 14.85 19.88 -0.70
N MET A 167 14.66 20.30 -1.95
CA MET A 167 15.49 19.91 -3.09
C MET A 167 16.29 21.12 -3.57
N TYR A 168 17.59 20.92 -3.76
CA TYR A 168 18.51 21.86 -4.42
C TYR A 168 19.06 21.18 -5.68
N GLY A 169 19.52 21.97 -6.64
CA GLY A 169 19.96 21.50 -7.95
C GLY A 169 18.87 21.62 -9.02
N GLU A 170 19.17 21.11 -10.20
CA GLU A 170 18.39 21.36 -11.41
C GLU A 170 18.06 20.05 -12.13
N ILE A 171 16.84 19.96 -12.65
CA ILE A 171 16.37 18.82 -13.45
C ILE A 171 15.94 19.35 -14.81
N PHE A 172 16.42 18.70 -15.85
CA PHE A 172 16.18 19.03 -17.25
C PHE A 172 15.49 17.86 -17.94
N VAL A 173 14.47 18.16 -18.74
CA VAL A 173 13.75 17.18 -19.56
C VAL A 173 13.79 17.66 -20.99
N ASN A 174 14.40 16.89 -21.89
CA ASN A 174 14.73 17.33 -23.25
C ASN A 174 15.45 18.71 -23.27
N GLY A 175 16.37 18.94 -22.34
CA GLY A 175 17.13 20.20 -22.23
C GLY A 175 16.38 21.37 -21.58
N ALA A 176 15.05 21.30 -21.47
CA ALA A 176 14.27 22.34 -20.80
C ALA A 176 14.22 22.12 -19.28
N LYS A 177 14.44 23.20 -18.52
CA LYS A 177 14.33 23.22 -17.05
C LYS A 177 12.86 23.30 -16.65
N MET A 178 12.14 22.18 -16.70
CA MET A 178 10.69 22.17 -16.53
C MET A 178 10.19 21.01 -15.67
N HIS A 179 9.14 21.29 -14.87
CA HIS A 179 8.34 20.28 -14.21
C HIS A 179 7.63 19.41 -15.27
N MET A 180 7.75 18.09 -15.17
CA MET A 180 7.12 17.16 -16.11
C MET A 180 5.59 17.36 -16.14
N PRO A 181 4.97 17.60 -17.31
CA PRO A 181 3.54 17.83 -17.40
C PRO A 181 2.73 16.55 -17.16
N TYR A 182 1.47 16.70 -16.76
CA TYR A 182 0.60 15.56 -16.49
C TYR A 182 0.49 14.61 -17.71
N GLY A 183 0.71 13.32 -17.44
CA GLY A 183 0.66 12.25 -18.44
C GLY A 183 1.96 12.07 -19.26
N SER A 184 3.00 12.86 -18.99
CA SER A 184 4.29 12.71 -19.69
C SER A 184 5.18 11.64 -19.08
N TYR A 185 5.00 11.34 -17.79
CA TYR A 185 5.72 10.30 -17.06
C TYR A 185 4.75 9.41 -16.29
N GLY A 186 5.16 8.17 -16.03
CA GLY A 186 4.49 7.23 -15.13
C GLY A 186 5.39 6.94 -13.94
N PHE A 187 4.82 6.73 -12.75
CA PHE A 187 5.59 6.42 -11.56
C PHE A 187 4.91 5.31 -10.75
N VAL A 188 5.67 4.25 -10.50
CA VAL A 188 5.24 3.06 -9.75
C VAL A 188 5.94 3.06 -8.40
N ASP A 189 5.17 3.24 -7.33
CA ASP A 189 5.66 3.15 -5.94
C ASP A 189 6.05 1.71 -5.55
N LEU A 190 6.83 1.57 -4.48
CA LEU A 190 7.22 0.29 -3.89
C LEU A 190 5.98 -0.55 -3.51
N GLU A 191 5.07 0.04 -2.74
CA GLU A 191 3.81 -0.59 -2.35
C GLU A 191 2.72 -0.31 -3.39
N THR A 192 2.23 -1.37 -4.04
CA THR A 192 1.16 -1.25 -5.04
C THR A 192 -0.20 -1.43 -4.37
N THR A 193 -1.01 -0.38 -4.34
CA THR A 193 -2.42 -0.50 -3.96
C THR A 193 -3.23 -0.89 -5.20
N LEU A 194 -3.78 -2.11 -5.20
CA LEU A 194 -4.61 -2.62 -6.29
C LEU A 194 -6.00 -2.97 -5.76
N ILE A 195 -7.00 -2.86 -6.63
CA ILE A 195 -8.38 -3.20 -6.31
C ILE A 195 -8.59 -4.69 -6.60
N GLY A 196 -8.58 -5.50 -5.54
CA GLY A 196 -8.62 -6.96 -5.65
C GLY A 196 -9.91 -7.55 -6.23
N SER A 197 -11.01 -6.83 -6.12
CA SER A 197 -12.38 -7.20 -6.54
C SER A 197 -12.66 -6.98 -8.04
N LEU A 198 -11.69 -6.45 -8.78
CA LEU A 198 -11.77 -6.22 -10.21
C LEU A 198 -10.86 -7.19 -10.98
N THR A 199 -11.22 -7.47 -12.23
CA THR A 199 -10.32 -8.17 -13.15
C THR A 199 -9.20 -7.24 -13.62
N VAL A 200 -8.11 -7.79 -14.15
CA VAL A 200 -7.01 -6.99 -14.72
C VAL A 200 -7.51 -6.06 -15.83
N GLN A 201 -8.33 -6.58 -16.75
CA GLN A 201 -8.89 -5.79 -17.85
C GLN A 201 -9.82 -4.68 -17.34
N GLU A 202 -10.70 -4.98 -16.38
CA GLU A 202 -11.58 -3.97 -15.78
C GLU A 202 -10.77 -2.88 -15.07
N TYR A 203 -9.79 -3.28 -14.26
CA TYR A 203 -8.94 -2.35 -13.51
C TYR A 203 -8.18 -1.39 -14.43
N LEU A 204 -7.54 -1.92 -15.47
CA LEU A 204 -6.82 -1.11 -16.46
C LEU A 204 -7.78 -0.24 -17.28
N TYR A 205 -8.96 -0.74 -17.62
CA TYR A 205 -9.99 0.04 -18.30
C TYR A 205 -10.48 1.22 -17.46
N TYR A 206 -10.76 1.02 -16.17
CA TYR A 206 -11.11 2.13 -15.28
C TYR A 206 -9.98 3.16 -15.18
N SER A 207 -8.73 2.68 -15.08
CA SER A 207 -7.57 3.56 -15.10
C SER A 207 -7.51 4.39 -16.38
N ALA A 208 -7.73 3.77 -17.54
CA ALA A 208 -7.77 4.44 -18.83
C ALA A 208 -8.84 5.51 -18.93
N VAL A 209 -10.05 5.22 -18.45
CA VAL A 209 -11.16 6.18 -18.49
C VAL A 209 -10.90 7.38 -17.57
N LEU A 210 -10.27 7.16 -16.42
CA LEU A 210 -9.92 8.20 -15.44
C LEU A 210 -8.78 9.11 -15.93
N GLN A 211 -7.79 8.50 -16.58
CA GLN A 211 -6.54 9.14 -17.01
C GLN A 211 -6.65 9.85 -18.36
N LEU A 212 -7.21 9.18 -19.38
CA LEU A 212 -7.20 9.67 -20.76
C LEU A 212 -8.45 10.51 -21.09
N PRO A 213 -8.31 11.65 -21.78
CA PRO A 213 -9.46 12.34 -22.39
C PRO A 213 -10.02 11.55 -23.60
N GLY A 214 -11.22 11.91 -24.05
CA GLY A 214 -11.83 11.33 -25.26
C GLY A 214 -12.79 10.16 -25.04
N PHE A 215 -13.25 9.58 -26.16
CA PHE A 215 -14.31 8.56 -26.22
C PHE A 215 -13.88 7.18 -25.71
N PHE A 216 -14.83 6.41 -25.18
CA PHE A 216 -14.60 5.10 -24.55
C PHE A 216 -13.98 4.05 -25.47
N SER A 217 -14.34 4.00 -26.76
CA SER A 217 -13.88 2.94 -27.68
C SER A 217 -12.38 2.99 -27.94
N GLN A 218 -11.78 4.19 -28.02
CA GLN A 218 -10.33 4.34 -28.19
C GLN A 218 -9.55 3.90 -26.95
N LYS A 219 -10.19 3.87 -25.76
CA LYS A 219 -9.53 3.50 -24.50
C LYS A 219 -9.34 1.99 -24.37
N LYS A 220 -10.21 1.18 -24.98
CA LYS A 220 -10.08 -0.29 -24.97
C LYS A 220 -8.80 -0.76 -25.67
N SER A 221 -8.47 -0.20 -26.84
CA SER A 221 -7.26 -0.57 -27.55
C SER A 221 -5.98 -0.18 -26.79
N VAL A 222 -6.00 0.93 -26.04
CA VAL A 222 -4.87 1.31 -25.18
C VAL A 222 -4.68 0.31 -24.03
N VAL A 223 -5.78 -0.20 -23.47
CA VAL A 223 -5.74 -1.20 -22.41
C VAL A 223 -5.21 -2.52 -22.93
N GLU A 224 -5.64 -2.96 -24.11
CA GLU A 224 -5.14 -4.16 -24.77
C GLU A 224 -3.63 -4.05 -25.07
N GLU A 225 -3.18 -2.88 -25.54
CA GLU A 225 -1.75 -2.61 -25.74
C GLU A 225 -0.95 -2.69 -24.43
N ALA A 226 -1.48 -2.14 -23.33
CA ALA A 226 -0.82 -2.20 -22.01
C ALA A 226 -0.77 -3.63 -21.45
N ILE A 227 -1.82 -4.43 -21.65
CA ILE A 227 -1.87 -5.85 -21.28
C ILE A 227 -0.82 -6.63 -22.08
N HIS A 228 -0.73 -6.39 -23.39
CA HIS A 228 0.24 -7.06 -24.26
C HIS A 228 1.68 -6.62 -23.96
N ALA A 229 1.91 -5.34 -23.67
CA ALA A 229 3.24 -4.81 -23.32
C ALA A 229 3.83 -5.43 -22.05
N MET A 230 2.97 -5.84 -21.11
CA MET A 230 3.36 -6.49 -19.85
C MET A 230 3.14 -8.01 -19.86
N SER A 231 2.86 -8.62 -21.01
CA SER A 231 2.63 -10.06 -21.15
C SER A 231 1.54 -10.60 -20.18
N LEU A 232 0.46 -9.84 -20.00
CA LEU A 232 -0.64 -10.13 -19.07
C LEU A 232 -1.87 -10.78 -19.75
N GLY A 233 -1.75 -11.24 -21.00
CA GLY A 233 -2.86 -11.75 -21.80
C GLY A 233 -3.67 -12.84 -21.10
N ASP A 234 -2.97 -13.86 -20.58
CA ASP A 234 -3.58 -15.02 -19.89
C ASP A 234 -4.27 -14.66 -18.56
N PHE A 235 -4.00 -13.47 -18.03
CA PHE A 235 -4.51 -12.98 -16.76
C PHE A 235 -5.52 -11.84 -16.92
N ALA A 236 -5.82 -11.39 -18.14
CA ALA A 236 -6.68 -10.25 -18.40
C ALA A 236 -8.07 -10.36 -17.71
N ASN A 237 -8.66 -11.55 -17.72
CA ASN A 237 -9.98 -11.82 -17.15
C ASN A 237 -9.95 -12.38 -15.72
N LYS A 238 -8.78 -12.47 -15.08
CA LYS A 238 -8.63 -12.98 -13.71
C LYS A 238 -8.74 -11.86 -12.68
N LEU A 239 -9.30 -12.17 -11.51
CA LEU A 239 -9.46 -11.24 -10.39
C LEU A 239 -8.14 -11.00 -9.66
N ILE A 240 -7.80 -9.72 -9.44
CA ILE A 240 -6.51 -9.31 -8.88
C ILE A 240 -6.26 -9.87 -7.47
N GLY A 241 -7.25 -9.76 -6.59
CA GLY A 241 -7.13 -10.13 -5.17
C GLY A 241 -7.72 -11.49 -4.83
N GLY A 242 -8.45 -12.12 -5.75
CA GLY A 242 -9.20 -13.35 -5.50
C GLY A 242 -10.43 -13.16 -4.60
N HIS A 243 -11.14 -14.26 -4.35
CA HIS A 243 -12.26 -14.36 -3.41
C HIS A 243 -12.01 -15.50 -2.41
N CYS A 244 -12.88 -15.71 -1.42
CA CYS A 244 -12.74 -16.78 -0.41
C CYS A 244 -12.37 -18.14 -1.00
N PHE A 245 -12.85 -18.42 -2.21
CA PHE A 245 -12.72 -19.71 -2.88
C PHE A 245 -11.85 -19.65 -4.15
N MET A 246 -11.33 -18.48 -4.55
CA MET A 246 -10.51 -18.32 -5.75
C MET A 246 -9.19 -17.63 -5.42
N LYS A 247 -8.07 -18.27 -5.77
CA LYS A 247 -6.74 -17.67 -5.64
C LYS A 247 -6.63 -16.43 -6.54
N GLY A 248 -6.15 -15.33 -5.97
CA GLY A 248 -5.84 -14.10 -6.70
C GLY A 248 -4.59 -14.24 -7.57
N LEU A 249 -4.20 -13.15 -8.24
CA LEU A 249 -2.97 -13.14 -9.04
C LEU A 249 -1.72 -13.31 -8.16
N PRO A 250 -0.68 -14.03 -8.65
CA PRO A 250 0.64 -14.07 -8.02
C PRO A 250 1.24 -12.67 -7.83
N SER A 251 2.18 -12.52 -6.89
CA SER A 251 2.84 -11.23 -6.59
C SER A 251 3.50 -10.60 -7.83
N GLY A 252 4.18 -11.41 -8.65
CA GLY A 252 4.78 -10.99 -9.93
C GLY A 252 3.79 -10.40 -10.92
N GLU A 253 2.68 -11.07 -11.14
CA GLU A 253 1.64 -10.57 -12.02
C GLU A 253 1.00 -9.28 -11.48
N ARG A 254 0.74 -9.23 -10.17
CA ARG A 254 0.22 -8.01 -9.53
C ARG A 254 1.16 -6.83 -9.72
N ARG A 255 2.48 -7.05 -9.63
CA ARG A 255 3.49 -6.03 -9.91
C ARG A 255 3.43 -5.57 -11.36
N ARG A 256 3.29 -6.50 -12.32
CA ARG A 256 3.10 -6.17 -13.74
C ARG A 256 1.83 -5.37 -14.00
N VAL A 257 0.71 -5.71 -13.33
CA VAL A 257 -0.55 -4.95 -13.42
C VAL A 257 -0.37 -3.51 -12.92
N ALA A 258 0.40 -3.31 -11.85
CA ALA A 258 0.70 -1.96 -11.34
C ALA A 258 1.51 -1.12 -12.34
N ILE A 259 2.46 -1.74 -13.05
CA ILE A 259 3.22 -1.05 -14.11
C ILE A 259 2.32 -0.81 -15.33
N ALA A 260 1.51 -1.79 -15.73
CA ALA A 260 0.56 -1.68 -16.84
C ALA A 260 -0.43 -0.52 -16.64
N ARG A 261 -0.87 -0.26 -15.40
CA ARG A 261 -1.72 0.88 -15.04
C ARG A 261 -1.09 2.22 -15.42
N GLU A 262 0.21 2.39 -15.20
CA GLU A 262 0.93 3.62 -15.57
C GLU A 262 1.21 3.67 -17.08
N LEU A 263 1.35 2.51 -17.73
CA LEU A 263 1.54 2.43 -19.19
C LEU A 263 0.31 2.82 -20.00
N VAL A 264 -0.89 2.81 -19.41
CA VAL A 264 -2.12 3.27 -20.06
C VAL A 264 -1.99 4.71 -20.56
N MET A 265 -1.26 5.56 -19.84
CA MET A 265 -0.98 6.92 -20.30
C MET A 265 0.00 6.99 -21.47
N ARG A 266 0.65 5.90 -21.86
CA ARG A 266 1.81 5.85 -22.77
C ARG A 266 2.89 6.87 -22.38
N PRO A 267 3.44 6.80 -21.16
CA PRO A 267 4.40 7.79 -20.69
C PRO A 267 5.69 7.75 -21.53
N HIS A 268 6.35 8.91 -21.64
CA HIS A 268 7.66 9.02 -22.29
C HIS A 268 8.80 8.56 -21.38
N ILE A 269 8.59 8.72 -20.06
CA ILE A 269 9.52 8.34 -19.00
C ILE A 269 8.76 7.50 -17.98
N LEU A 270 9.31 6.35 -17.61
CA LEU A 270 8.75 5.47 -16.59
C LEU A 270 9.70 5.38 -15.40
N PHE A 271 9.20 5.71 -14.22
CA PHE A 271 9.91 5.59 -12.95
C PHE A 271 9.36 4.41 -12.16
N ILE A 272 10.22 3.51 -11.67
CA ILE A 272 9.79 2.36 -10.86
C ILE A 272 10.66 2.23 -9.60
N ASP A 273 10.03 2.31 -8.43
CA ASP A 273 10.72 2.10 -7.15
C ASP A 273 10.74 0.59 -6.82
N GLU A 274 11.89 -0.07 -7.02
CA GLU A 274 12.14 -1.50 -6.83
C GLU A 274 11.18 -2.45 -7.60
N PRO A 275 11.37 -2.65 -8.93
CA PRO A 275 10.49 -3.53 -9.71
C PRO A 275 10.50 -4.98 -9.24
N LEU A 276 11.60 -5.44 -8.63
CA LEU A 276 11.84 -6.83 -8.22
C LEU A 276 11.37 -7.18 -6.81
N TYR A 277 10.68 -6.25 -6.14
CA TYR A 277 10.25 -6.41 -4.77
C TYR A 277 9.28 -7.60 -4.61
N HIS A 278 9.62 -8.56 -3.73
CA HIS A 278 8.86 -9.80 -3.48
C HIS A 278 8.64 -10.70 -4.70
N LEU A 279 9.60 -10.73 -5.62
CA LEU A 279 9.60 -11.63 -6.77
C LEU A 279 10.60 -12.78 -6.58
N ASP A 280 10.23 -13.96 -7.05
CA ASP A 280 11.14 -15.07 -7.27
C ASP A 280 12.10 -14.75 -8.44
N SER A 281 13.22 -15.48 -8.53
CA SER A 281 14.27 -15.24 -9.52
C SER A 281 13.76 -15.34 -10.97
N VAL A 282 12.87 -16.29 -11.26
CA VAL A 282 12.31 -16.49 -12.60
C VAL A 282 11.37 -15.34 -12.96
N SER A 283 10.42 -15.00 -12.09
CA SER A 283 9.53 -13.85 -12.31
C SER A 283 10.28 -12.53 -12.38
N ALA A 284 11.38 -12.39 -11.63
CA ALA A 284 12.25 -11.23 -11.67
C ALA A 284 12.93 -11.08 -13.04
N LEU A 285 13.51 -12.16 -13.58
CA LEU A 285 14.11 -12.12 -14.91
C LEU A 285 13.05 -11.79 -15.98
N LEU A 286 11.89 -12.45 -15.93
CA LEU A 286 10.79 -12.19 -16.86
C LEU A 286 10.32 -10.72 -16.81
N MET A 287 10.21 -10.14 -15.62
CA MET A 287 9.90 -8.73 -15.44
C MET A 287 10.93 -7.83 -16.14
N MET A 288 12.22 -8.09 -15.91
CA MET A 288 13.31 -7.27 -16.46
C MET A 288 13.42 -7.39 -17.97
N VAL A 289 13.25 -8.58 -18.53
CA VAL A 289 13.19 -8.79 -19.99
C VAL A 289 11.99 -8.05 -20.60
N THR A 290 10.84 -8.09 -19.94
CA THR A 290 9.64 -7.35 -20.38
C THR A 290 9.88 -5.84 -20.36
N LEU A 291 10.53 -5.33 -19.32
CA LEU A 291 10.92 -3.92 -19.22
C LEU A 291 11.96 -3.53 -20.29
N LYS A 292 12.92 -4.39 -20.61
CA LYS A 292 13.87 -4.16 -21.71
C LYS A 292 13.17 -4.11 -23.07
N LYS A 293 12.20 -5.00 -23.30
CA LYS A 293 11.37 -4.96 -24.51
C LYS A 293 10.56 -3.66 -24.59
N LEU A 294 10.06 -3.17 -23.46
CA LEU A 294 9.38 -1.87 -23.39
C LEU A 294 10.33 -0.71 -23.72
N THR A 295 11.57 -0.70 -23.25
CA THR A 295 12.51 0.39 -23.59
C THR A 295 12.87 0.40 -25.07
N SER A 296 12.91 -0.75 -25.74
CA SER A 296 13.11 -0.81 -27.20
C SER A 296 12.04 -0.05 -28.01
N THR A 297 10.86 0.22 -27.42
CA THR A 297 9.82 1.07 -28.06
C THR A 297 10.16 2.56 -28.04
N GLY A 298 11.19 2.98 -27.30
CA GLY A 298 11.63 4.36 -27.13
C GLY A 298 11.37 4.95 -25.74
N CYS A 299 10.68 4.25 -24.84
CA CYS A 299 10.43 4.70 -23.47
C CYS A 299 11.72 4.77 -22.64
N THR A 300 11.93 5.87 -21.91
CA THR A 300 13.06 6.03 -20.97
C THR A 300 12.68 5.40 -19.63
N LEU A 301 13.46 4.42 -19.16
CA LEU A 301 13.15 3.72 -17.92
C LEU A 301 14.22 3.99 -16.85
N ILE A 302 13.78 4.52 -15.71
CA ILE A 302 14.62 4.74 -14.53
C ILE A 302 14.02 3.98 -13.36
N PHE A 303 14.80 3.13 -12.70
CA PHE A 303 14.30 2.33 -11.60
C PHE A 303 15.36 2.10 -10.53
N THR A 304 14.93 1.82 -9.31
CA THR A 304 15.81 1.52 -8.18
C THR A 304 15.93 0.02 -7.99
N LEU A 305 17.10 -0.47 -7.57
CA LEU A 305 17.29 -1.85 -7.11
C LEU A 305 18.16 -1.89 -5.86
N ASN A 306 17.87 -2.86 -4.98
CA ASN A 306 18.79 -3.23 -3.91
C ASN A 306 19.81 -4.23 -4.46
N GLN A 307 19.37 -5.40 -4.90
CA GLN A 307 20.19 -6.50 -5.39
C GLN A 307 19.63 -7.05 -6.70
N SER A 308 20.49 -7.64 -7.54
CA SER A 308 20.11 -8.30 -8.79
C SER A 308 20.88 -9.61 -8.99
N SER A 309 20.33 -10.52 -9.79
CA SER A 309 21.11 -11.65 -10.34
C SER A 309 22.04 -11.16 -11.45
N THR A 310 23.05 -11.96 -11.78
CA THR A 310 23.99 -11.67 -12.87
C THR A 310 23.29 -11.51 -14.23
N GLU A 311 22.26 -12.31 -14.47
CA GLU A 311 21.44 -12.25 -15.70
C GLU A 311 20.72 -10.91 -15.82
N VAL A 312 20.12 -10.44 -14.72
CA VAL A 312 19.44 -9.15 -14.67
C VAL A 312 20.45 -7.99 -14.79
N PHE A 313 21.62 -8.13 -14.17
CA PHE A 313 22.69 -7.15 -14.24
C PHE A 313 23.16 -6.90 -15.68
N GLY A 314 23.22 -7.94 -16.52
CA GLY A 314 23.57 -7.83 -17.93
C GLY A 314 22.56 -7.07 -18.81
N LEU A 315 21.35 -6.77 -18.31
CA LEU A 315 20.31 -6.07 -19.07
C LEU A 315 20.39 -4.53 -18.94
N PHE A 316 21.13 -4.03 -17.96
CA PHE A 316 21.22 -2.59 -17.66
C PHE A 316 22.11 -1.85 -18.64
N ASP A 317 21.63 -0.72 -19.16
CA ASP A 317 22.46 0.13 -20.02
C ASP A 317 23.36 1.06 -19.20
N ARG A 318 22.82 1.60 -18.09
CA ARG A 318 23.52 2.52 -17.19
C ARG A 318 23.23 2.22 -15.73
N ILE A 319 24.22 2.46 -14.88
CA ILE A 319 24.14 2.26 -13.43
C ILE A 319 24.53 3.53 -12.68
N CYS A 320 23.76 3.86 -11.65
CA CYS A 320 24.04 4.89 -10.66
C CYS A 320 24.24 4.21 -9.30
N LEU A 321 25.47 4.19 -8.77
CA LEU A 321 25.77 3.64 -7.45
C LEU A 321 25.72 4.74 -6.40
N LEU A 322 24.90 4.53 -5.37
CA LEU A 322 24.71 5.44 -4.26
C LEU A 322 25.07 4.78 -2.93
N SER A 323 25.88 5.44 -2.12
CA SER A 323 26.08 5.09 -0.70
C SER A 323 26.00 6.32 0.18
N ASN A 324 25.25 6.24 1.29
CA ASN A 324 25.07 7.34 2.25
C ASN A 324 24.70 8.72 1.64
N GLY A 325 24.02 8.71 0.49
CA GLY A 325 23.61 9.90 -0.26
C GLY A 325 24.65 10.41 -1.27
N ASN A 326 25.88 9.90 -1.26
CA ASN A 326 26.92 10.24 -2.23
C ASN A 326 26.81 9.35 -3.46
N THR A 327 27.08 9.93 -4.64
CA THR A 327 27.18 9.18 -5.89
C THR A 327 28.60 8.63 -6.02
N LEU A 328 28.75 7.32 -6.00
CA LEU A 328 30.05 6.64 -6.09
C LEU A 328 30.47 6.36 -7.53
N PHE A 329 29.50 6.14 -8.40
CA PHE A 329 29.70 5.96 -9.82
C PHE A 329 28.40 6.23 -10.57
N PHE A 330 28.50 6.87 -11.73
CA PHE A 330 27.41 6.96 -12.69
C PHE A 330 27.98 6.81 -14.10
N GLY A 331 27.46 5.85 -14.87
CA GLY A 331 27.98 5.55 -16.21
C GLY A 331 27.42 4.26 -16.79
N GLU A 332 28.09 3.74 -17.82
CA GLU A 332 27.76 2.45 -18.42
C GLU A 332 28.05 1.28 -17.45
N THR A 333 27.24 0.23 -17.54
CA THR A 333 27.33 -0.92 -16.62
C THR A 333 28.69 -1.60 -16.64
N LEU A 334 29.33 -1.70 -17.81
CA LEU A 334 30.66 -2.31 -17.96
C LEU A 334 31.79 -1.40 -17.42
N ALA A 335 31.66 -0.09 -17.58
CA ALA A 335 32.61 0.87 -17.03
C ALA A 335 32.62 0.85 -15.49
N CYS A 336 31.49 0.52 -14.86
CA CYS A 336 31.42 0.34 -13.40
C CYS A 336 32.38 -0.75 -12.89
N LEU A 337 32.54 -1.87 -13.62
CA LEU A 337 33.48 -2.93 -13.24
C LEU A 337 34.93 -2.44 -13.31
N GLN A 338 35.25 -1.65 -14.34
CA GLN A 338 36.58 -1.05 -14.53
C GLN A 338 36.88 -0.02 -13.43
N HIS A 339 35.89 0.80 -13.06
CA HIS A 339 36.00 1.77 -11.97
C HIS A 339 36.36 1.11 -10.64
N PHE A 340 35.68 0.01 -10.28
CA PHE A 340 36.00 -0.76 -9.08
C PHE A 340 37.40 -1.38 -9.12
N SER A 341 37.84 -1.89 -10.28
CA SER A 341 39.21 -2.37 -10.46
C SER A 341 40.25 -1.26 -10.27
N ASN A 342 40.01 -0.07 -10.83
CA ASN A 342 40.91 1.08 -10.74
C ASN A 342 41.00 1.64 -9.31
N ALA A 343 39.92 1.55 -8.54
CA ALA A 343 39.89 1.92 -7.14
C ALA A 343 40.57 0.90 -6.20
N GLY A 344 41.05 -0.24 -6.73
CA GLY A 344 41.71 -1.30 -5.96
C GLY A 344 40.76 -2.37 -5.41
N PHE A 345 39.50 -2.41 -5.88
CA PHE A 345 38.47 -3.35 -5.43
C PHE A 345 37.90 -4.20 -6.58
N PRO A 346 38.74 -4.96 -7.31
CA PRO A 346 38.28 -5.77 -8.44
C PRO A 346 37.24 -6.81 -8.01
N CYS A 347 36.26 -7.07 -8.88
CA CYS A 347 35.24 -8.08 -8.62
C CYS A 347 35.84 -9.50 -8.66
N PRO A 348 35.61 -10.34 -7.65
CA PRO A 348 36.02 -11.74 -7.67
C PRO A 348 35.35 -12.51 -8.82
N ILE A 349 36.07 -13.47 -9.40
CA ILE A 349 35.64 -14.23 -10.60
C ILE A 349 34.34 -15.02 -10.37
N MET A 350 34.11 -15.51 -9.15
CA MET A 350 32.93 -16.33 -8.80
C MET A 350 31.81 -15.56 -8.09
N GLN A 351 31.92 -14.23 -7.98
CA GLN A 351 30.91 -13.41 -7.32
C GLN A 351 30.13 -12.59 -8.34
N SER A 352 28.83 -12.43 -8.11
CA SER A 352 28.03 -11.55 -8.96
C SER A 352 28.48 -10.10 -8.79
N PRO A 353 28.67 -9.31 -9.87
CA PRO A 353 29.09 -7.92 -9.79
C PRO A 353 28.22 -7.07 -8.86
N SER A 354 26.89 -7.23 -8.94
CA SER A 354 25.95 -6.49 -8.10
C SER A 354 26.13 -6.78 -6.62
N ASP A 355 26.38 -8.03 -6.23
CA ASP A 355 26.62 -8.40 -4.84
C ASP A 355 27.96 -7.85 -4.33
N HIS A 356 29.02 -7.95 -5.16
CA HIS A 356 30.33 -7.38 -4.84
C HIS A 356 30.24 -5.86 -4.61
N PHE A 357 29.57 -5.14 -5.51
CA PHE A 357 29.41 -3.68 -5.39
C PHE A 357 28.68 -3.30 -4.11
N LEU A 358 27.59 -3.99 -3.76
CA LEU A 358 26.82 -3.69 -2.56
C LEU A 358 27.61 -4.00 -1.30
N ARG A 359 28.33 -5.13 -1.27
CA ARG A 359 29.17 -5.51 -0.14
C ARG A 359 30.28 -4.48 0.10
N ALA A 360 30.92 -4.01 -0.97
CA ALA A 360 32.01 -3.05 -0.90
C ALA A 360 31.59 -1.63 -0.47
N ILE A 361 30.30 -1.28 -0.56
CA ILE A 361 29.79 0.07 -0.27
C ILE A 361 28.83 0.11 0.93
N ASN A 362 28.62 -1.01 1.61
CA ASN A 362 27.66 -1.14 2.70
C ASN A 362 28.35 -1.28 4.07
N THR A 363 28.36 -0.19 4.83
CA THR A 363 28.94 -0.12 6.18
C THR A 363 28.23 -1.00 7.21
N ASP A 364 27.01 -1.47 6.93
CA ASP A 364 26.28 -2.33 7.87
C ASP A 364 26.97 -3.69 8.05
N PHE A 365 27.67 -4.20 7.03
CA PHE A 365 28.45 -5.43 7.14
C PHE A 365 29.58 -5.29 8.17
N ASP A 366 30.29 -4.17 8.18
CA ASP A 366 31.36 -3.91 9.17
C ASP A 366 30.81 -3.90 10.59
N ARG A 367 29.61 -3.32 10.79
CA ARG A 367 28.93 -3.33 12.09
C ARG A 367 28.60 -4.75 12.54
N ILE A 368 28.12 -5.61 11.65
CA ILE A 368 27.80 -7.00 11.96
C ILE A 368 29.08 -7.78 12.27
N ILE A 369 30.13 -7.61 11.46
CA ILE A 369 31.43 -8.27 11.68
C ILE A 369 32.02 -7.84 13.03
N ALA A 370 31.95 -6.55 13.37
CA ALA A 370 32.37 -6.04 14.68
C ALA A 370 31.54 -6.64 15.83
N MET A 371 30.21 -6.78 15.67
CA MET A 371 29.39 -7.49 16.64
C MET A 371 29.84 -8.94 16.79
N CYS A 372 30.00 -9.68 15.69
CA CYS A 372 30.45 -11.08 15.69
C CYS A 372 31.80 -11.27 16.38
N LYS A 373 32.76 -10.35 16.20
CA LYS A 373 34.04 -10.37 16.92
C LYS A 373 33.84 -10.31 18.44
N ASN A 374 32.99 -9.40 18.92
CA ASN A 374 32.70 -9.28 20.35
C ASN A 374 32.05 -10.54 20.96
N TRP A 375 31.40 -11.40 20.16
CA TRP A 375 30.84 -12.69 20.62
C TRP A 375 31.89 -13.82 20.65
N GLN A 376 33.00 -13.65 19.93
CA GLN A 376 33.98 -14.71 19.66
C GLN A 376 35.33 -14.49 20.36
N ASP A 377 35.45 -13.41 21.14
CA ASP A 377 36.64 -13.05 21.92
C ASP A 377 36.98 -14.03 23.07
N ASP A 378 36.32 -15.20 23.17
CA ASP A 378 36.75 -16.28 24.07
C ASP A 378 37.66 -17.34 23.40
N ASN A 379 37.78 -17.42 22.07
CA ASN A 379 38.77 -18.31 21.43
C ASN A 379 39.00 -18.01 19.93
N GLY A 380 40.13 -17.36 19.62
CA GLY A 380 40.93 -17.68 18.43
C GLY A 380 40.64 -16.93 17.11
N ASP A 381 41.42 -15.88 16.89
CA ASP A 381 42.02 -15.35 15.65
C ASP A 381 41.38 -15.73 14.28
N PHE A 382 40.44 -14.89 13.81
CA PHE A 382 40.13 -14.75 12.38
C PHE A 382 40.89 -13.54 11.81
N SER A 383 42.07 -13.81 11.24
CA SER A 383 42.80 -12.86 10.40
C SER A 383 42.27 -12.92 8.96
N ALA A 384 41.45 -11.93 8.59
CA ALA A 384 41.22 -11.63 7.18
C ALA A 384 40.95 -10.12 7.01
N VAL A 385 41.88 -9.51 6.27
CA VAL A 385 41.92 -8.15 5.74
C VAL A 385 40.53 -7.56 5.48
N ASN A 386 40.00 -6.78 6.42
CA ASN A 386 38.87 -5.88 6.16
C ASN A 386 39.39 -4.45 6.23
N MET A 387 39.71 -3.91 5.05
CA MET A 387 39.80 -2.47 4.89
C MET A 387 38.45 -1.86 5.28
N ASP A 388 38.46 -0.81 6.09
CA ASP A 388 37.25 -0.14 6.56
C ASP A 388 36.39 0.28 5.34
N THR A 389 35.12 -0.17 5.29
CA THR A 389 34.22 0.13 4.18
C THR A 389 34.06 1.63 3.98
N ALA A 390 34.23 2.44 5.03
CA ALA A 390 34.25 3.89 4.93
C ALA A 390 35.40 4.39 4.03
N VAL A 391 36.59 3.78 4.14
CA VAL A 391 37.73 4.09 3.28
C VAL A 391 37.44 3.67 1.84
N ALA A 392 36.85 2.49 1.63
CA ALA A 392 36.47 2.05 0.29
C ALA A 392 35.48 3.03 -0.40
N ILE A 393 34.46 3.49 0.34
CA ILE A 393 33.50 4.50 -0.13
C ILE A 393 34.21 5.81 -0.51
N CYS A 394 35.08 6.32 0.36
CA CYS A 394 35.84 7.55 0.12
C CYS A 394 36.76 7.43 -1.11
N THR A 395 37.47 6.31 -1.24
CA THR A 395 38.35 6.04 -2.38
C THR A 395 37.54 5.94 -3.67
N LEU A 396 36.42 5.20 -3.68
CA LEU A 396 35.55 5.09 -4.86
C LEU A 396 34.98 6.44 -5.30
N GLU A 397 34.56 7.27 -4.34
CA GLU A 397 34.07 8.62 -4.60
C GLU A 397 35.17 9.54 -5.17
N ALA A 398 36.36 9.52 -4.59
CA ALA A 398 37.49 10.33 -5.05
C ALA A 398 37.97 9.90 -6.44
N THR A 399 38.06 8.59 -6.69
CA THR A 399 38.41 8.04 -8.00
C THR A 399 37.36 8.40 -9.03
N TYR A 400 36.07 8.43 -8.68
CA TYR A 400 35.01 8.78 -9.64
C TYR A 400 35.07 10.26 -10.00
N LYS A 401 35.20 11.14 -9.01
CA LYS A 401 35.33 12.59 -9.24
C LYS A 401 36.54 12.96 -10.10
N SER A 402 37.59 12.15 -10.09
CA SER A 402 38.79 12.34 -10.92
C SER A 402 38.79 11.52 -12.22
N SER A 403 37.77 10.70 -12.47
CA SER A 403 37.72 9.82 -13.64
C SER A 403 37.24 10.53 -14.90
N ALA A 404 37.63 9.97 -16.05
CA ALA A 404 37.11 10.41 -17.35
C ALA A 404 35.59 10.20 -17.47
N ASP A 405 35.01 9.24 -16.75
CA ASP A 405 33.57 8.98 -16.76
C ASP A 405 32.77 10.13 -16.13
N ALA A 406 33.22 10.69 -15.02
CA ALA A 406 32.57 11.85 -14.41
C ALA A 406 32.61 13.07 -15.36
N ALA A 407 33.76 13.33 -15.99
CA ALA A 407 33.87 14.38 -17.01
C ALA A 407 32.99 14.11 -18.24
N ALA A 408 32.88 12.85 -18.68
CA ALA A 408 31.99 12.44 -19.77
C ALA A 408 30.51 12.66 -19.41
N VAL A 409 30.13 12.44 -18.16
CA VAL A 409 28.77 12.69 -17.66
C VAL A 409 28.46 14.19 -17.63
N GLU A 410 29.38 15.01 -17.12
CA GLU A 410 29.21 16.47 -17.10
C GLU A 410 29.12 17.04 -18.52
N THR A 411 29.99 16.62 -19.43
CA THR A 411 29.93 17.04 -20.84
C THR A 411 28.64 16.58 -21.53
N MET A 412 28.14 15.39 -21.20
CA MET A 412 26.87 14.90 -21.73
C MET A 412 25.68 15.70 -21.17
N ILE A 413 25.69 16.04 -19.88
CA ILE A 413 24.66 16.91 -19.28
C ILE A 413 24.67 18.26 -19.98
N LEU A 414 25.84 18.87 -20.19
CA LEU A 414 25.97 20.14 -20.91
C LEU A 414 25.39 20.04 -22.33
N ARG A 415 25.75 19.00 -23.10
CA ARG A 415 25.19 18.76 -24.44
C ARG A 415 23.68 18.59 -24.45
N LEU A 416 23.12 17.90 -23.44
CA LEU A 416 21.67 17.72 -23.31
C LEU A 416 20.96 19.01 -22.92
N THR A 417 21.64 19.93 -22.23
CA THR A 417 21.08 21.24 -21.83
C THR A 417 21.30 22.35 -22.84
N GLU A 418 22.26 22.21 -23.76
CA GLU A 418 22.63 23.26 -24.73
C GLU A 418 21.52 23.54 -25.75
N LYS A 419 20.76 22.50 -26.14
CA LYS A 419 19.63 22.62 -27.07
C LYS A 419 18.35 22.17 -26.40
N GLU A 420 17.40 23.09 -26.29
CA GLU A 420 16.03 22.74 -25.90
C GLU A 420 15.40 21.88 -27.00
N GLY A 421 15.11 20.63 -26.65
CA GLY A 421 14.34 19.70 -27.46
C GLY A 421 12.85 19.98 -27.41
N PRO A 422 12.02 19.15 -28.07
CA PRO A 422 10.58 19.34 -28.07
C PRO A 422 10.02 19.22 -26.64
N LEU A 423 9.29 20.25 -26.22
CA LEU A 423 8.56 20.27 -24.95
C LEU A 423 7.53 19.15 -24.91
N LEU A 424 7.50 18.42 -23.80
CA LEU A 424 6.46 17.42 -23.56
C LEU A 424 5.11 18.12 -23.43
N LYS A 425 4.13 17.70 -24.22
CA LYS A 425 2.76 18.23 -24.13
C LYS A 425 1.99 17.48 -23.06
N SER A 426 1.18 18.21 -22.28
CA SER A 426 0.23 17.54 -21.38
C SER A 426 -0.82 16.79 -22.20
N LYS A 427 -1.13 15.55 -21.79
CA LYS A 427 -2.12 14.71 -22.48
C LYS A 427 -3.57 15.09 -22.18
N GLY A 428 -3.80 16.14 -21.40
CA GLY A 428 -5.13 16.54 -20.95
C GLY A 428 -5.68 15.61 -19.86
N LYS A 429 -6.68 16.10 -19.12
CA LYS A 429 -7.36 15.37 -18.04
C LYS A 429 -8.79 15.06 -18.45
N ALA A 430 -9.32 13.90 -18.05
CA ALA A 430 -10.75 13.61 -18.21
C ALA A 430 -11.60 14.65 -17.46
N SER A 431 -12.83 14.89 -17.94
CA SER A 431 -13.74 15.85 -17.31
C SER A 431 -14.09 15.40 -15.88
N ASN A 432 -14.33 16.35 -14.97
CA ASN A 432 -14.68 16.02 -13.59
C ASN A 432 -15.98 15.21 -13.49
N ALA A 433 -16.96 15.47 -14.38
CA ALA A 433 -18.20 14.69 -14.44
C ALA A 433 -17.95 13.23 -14.86
N THR A 434 -17.12 13.01 -15.88
CA THR A 434 -16.72 11.66 -16.30
C THR A 434 -15.98 10.94 -15.16
N ARG A 435 -15.11 11.64 -14.44
CA ARG A 435 -14.38 11.08 -13.29
C ARG A 435 -15.33 10.67 -12.17
N ILE A 436 -16.29 11.52 -11.80
CA ILE A 436 -17.31 11.20 -10.79
C ILE A 436 -18.12 9.97 -11.22
N ALA A 437 -18.61 9.94 -12.47
CA ALA A 437 -19.40 8.83 -12.98
C ALA A 437 -18.62 7.50 -12.94
N VAL A 438 -17.36 7.52 -13.36
CA VAL A 438 -16.49 6.32 -13.39
C VAL A 438 -16.13 5.85 -11.99
N LEU A 439 -15.80 6.78 -11.09
CA LEU A 439 -15.51 6.45 -9.69
C LEU A 439 -16.76 5.88 -8.99
N THR A 440 -17.93 6.44 -9.26
CA THR A 440 -19.22 5.96 -8.75
C THR A 440 -19.49 4.54 -9.23
N TRP A 441 -19.40 4.31 -10.55
CA TRP A 441 -19.61 3.01 -11.17
C TRP A 441 -18.64 1.95 -10.65
N ARG A 442 -17.35 2.31 -10.57
CA ARG A 442 -16.29 1.47 -10.01
C ARG A 442 -16.59 1.11 -8.56
N SER A 443 -16.90 2.10 -7.72
CA SER A 443 -17.19 1.87 -6.30
C SER A 443 -18.44 0.99 -6.15
N LEU A 444 -19.51 1.23 -6.90
CA LEU A 444 -20.72 0.40 -6.87
C LEU A 444 -20.45 -1.07 -7.22
N LEU A 445 -19.60 -1.33 -8.22
CA LEU A 445 -19.17 -2.69 -8.55
C LEU A 445 -18.30 -3.33 -7.48
N ILE A 446 -17.41 -2.57 -6.86
CA ILE A 446 -16.60 -3.07 -5.72
C ILE A 446 -17.53 -3.44 -4.57
N MET A 447 -18.47 -2.58 -4.23
CA MET A 447 -19.43 -2.78 -3.15
C MET A 447 -20.31 -4.01 -3.39
N SER A 448 -20.75 -4.25 -4.64
CA SER A 448 -21.59 -5.41 -4.96
C SER A 448 -20.81 -6.73 -4.95
N ARG A 449 -19.55 -6.74 -5.41
CA ARG A 449 -18.71 -7.94 -5.50
C ARG A 449 -17.99 -8.30 -4.19
N GLU A 450 -17.74 -7.33 -3.31
CA GLU A 450 -17.10 -7.59 -2.01
C GLU A 450 -18.11 -8.11 -0.98
N PHE A 451 -18.52 -9.37 -1.15
CA PHE A 451 -19.51 -10.05 -0.30
C PHE A 451 -19.23 -9.95 1.19
N LYS A 452 -17.96 -10.16 1.58
CA LYS A 452 -17.52 -10.20 2.98
C LYS A 452 -17.85 -8.94 3.77
N TYR A 453 -17.94 -7.78 3.13
CA TYR A 453 -18.02 -6.51 3.84
C TYR A 453 -19.40 -5.88 3.77
N TYR A 454 -20.03 -5.81 2.61
CA TYR A 454 -21.33 -5.13 2.47
C TYR A 454 -22.51 -6.03 2.77
N TRP A 455 -22.51 -7.26 2.25
CA TRP A 455 -23.60 -8.21 2.48
C TRP A 455 -23.59 -8.77 3.90
N LEU A 456 -22.40 -9.07 4.44
CA LEU A 456 -22.26 -9.43 5.85
C LEU A 456 -22.75 -8.28 6.77
N ARG A 457 -22.43 -7.03 6.43
CA ARG A 457 -22.93 -5.86 7.16
C ARG A 457 -24.45 -5.79 7.11
N LEU A 458 -25.08 -5.96 5.94
CA LEU A 458 -26.55 -6.00 5.82
C LEU A 458 -27.15 -7.08 6.73
N ILE A 459 -26.59 -8.30 6.73
CA ILE A 459 -27.04 -9.40 7.59
C ILE A 459 -26.92 -9.04 9.07
N LEU A 460 -25.79 -8.47 9.50
CA LEU A 460 -25.59 -8.06 10.90
C LEU A 460 -26.58 -6.99 11.34
N TYR A 461 -26.89 -6.03 10.45
CA TYR A 461 -27.91 -5.00 10.72
C TYR A 461 -29.29 -5.63 10.91
N MET A 462 -29.67 -6.56 10.03
CA MET A 462 -30.95 -7.28 10.12
C MET A 462 -31.04 -8.09 11.41
N LEU A 463 -29.99 -8.84 11.75
CA LEU A 463 -29.92 -9.64 12.98
C LEU A 463 -30.05 -8.75 14.22
N LEU A 464 -29.33 -7.64 14.28
CA LEU A 464 -29.41 -6.68 15.39
C LEU A 464 -30.83 -6.12 15.53
N THR A 465 -31.45 -5.71 14.43
CA THR A 465 -32.82 -5.14 14.47
C THR A 465 -33.88 -6.18 14.79
N LEU A 466 -33.67 -7.43 14.39
CA LEU A 466 -34.52 -8.56 14.79
C LEU A 466 -34.43 -8.79 16.30
N CYS A 467 -33.22 -8.84 16.87
CA CYS A 467 -33.03 -8.99 18.32
C CYS A 467 -33.66 -7.84 19.12
N ILE A 468 -33.50 -6.60 18.66
CA ILE A 468 -34.13 -5.45 19.31
C ILE A 468 -35.65 -5.55 19.17
N GLY A 469 -36.17 -5.85 17.98
CA GLY A 469 -37.61 -5.94 17.73
C GLY A 469 -38.31 -7.04 18.56
N THR A 470 -37.66 -8.19 18.76
CA THR A 470 -38.24 -9.28 19.58
C THR A 470 -38.28 -8.93 21.06
N ILE A 471 -37.24 -8.27 21.60
CA ILE A 471 -37.20 -7.83 23.01
C ILE A 471 -38.34 -6.85 23.32
N PHE A 472 -38.67 -5.95 22.40
CA PHE A 472 -39.71 -4.93 22.58
C PHE A 472 -41.06 -5.31 21.94
N SER A 473 -41.28 -6.58 21.63
CA SER A 473 -42.55 -7.05 21.03
C SER A 473 -43.70 -7.06 22.05
N GLY A 474 -44.94 -6.88 21.57
CA GLY A 474 -46.16 -7.04 22.40
C GLY A 474 -46.51 -5.84 23.31
N MET A 475 -46.12 -4.62 22.94
CA MET A 475 -46.41 -3.42 23.74
C MET A 475 -47.88 -2.98 23.64
N GLY A 476 -48.54 -2.78 24.80
CA GLY A 476 -49.91 -2.25 24.88
C GLY A 476 -50.05 -0.75 24.56
N HIS A 477 -51.21 -0.15 24.83
CA HIS A 477 -51.49 1.28 24.57
C HIS A 477 -51.47 2.18 25.84
N SER A 478 -50.86 1.70 26.93
CA SER A 478 -50.77 2.44 28.20
C SER A 478 -49.71 3.55 28.17
N LEU A 479 -49.75 4.48 29.13
CA LEU A 479 -48.71 5.49 29.31
C LEU A 479 -47.32 4.87 29.58
N SER A 480 -47.26 3.73 30.26
CA SER A 480 -46.01 2.98 30.45
C SER A 480 -45.42 2.45 29.12
N SER A 481 -46.28 2.13 28.16
CA SER A 481 -45.87 1.71 26.82
C SER A 481 -45.20 2.84 26.02
N VAL A 482 -45.52 4.10 26.32
CA VAL A 482 -44.85 5.25 25.69
C VAL A 482 -43.37 5.27 26.04
N VAL A 483 -43.03 5.07 27.32
CA VAL A 483 -41.64 5.06 27.78
C VAL A 483 -40.87 3.88 27.17
N THR A 484 -41.48 2.69 27.07
CA THR A 484 -40.83 1.52 26.46
C THR A 484 -40.62 1.68 24.95
N ARG A 485 -41.55 2.32 24.23
CA ARG A 485 -41.38 2.65 22.79
C ARG A 485 -40.27 3.66 22.57
N VAL A 486 -40.19 4.70 23.40
CA VAL A 486 -39.09 5.68 23.37
C VAL A 486 -37.74 4.98 23.57
N ALA A 487 -37.67 4.07 24.55
CA ALA A 487 -36.47 3.26 24.79
C ALA A 487 -36.11 2.38 23.58
N ALA A 488 -37.10 1.73 22.97
CA ALA A 488 -36.89 0.88 21.80
C ALA A 488 -36.34 1.67 20.60
N ILE A 489 -36.90 2.85 20.31
CA ILE A 489 -36.43 3.74 19.23
C ILE A 489 -35.01 4.24 19.52
N PHE A 490 -34.72 4.63 20.77
CA PHE A 490 -33.37 5.02 21.18
C PHE A 490 -32.36 3.88 20.96
N VAL A 491 -32.68 2.67 21.41
CA VAL A 491 -31.82 1.49 21.25
C VAL A 491 -31.63 1.17 19.77
N PHE A 492 -32.69 1.20 18.96
CA PHE A 492 -32.59 0.99 17.51
C PHE A 492 -31.61 1.96 16.85
N VAL A 493 -31.80 3.27 17.00
CA VAL A 493 -30.94 4.28 16.34
C VAL A 493 -29.50 4.19 16.85
N SER A 494 -29.31 4.03 18.15
CA SER A 494 -28.01 4.10 18.82
C SER A 494 -27.14 2.85 18.58
N PHE A 495 -27.73 1.66 18.64
CA PHE A 495 -26.97 0.41 18.42
C PHE A 495 -26.71 0.17 16.94
N THR A 496 -27.65 0.50 16.05
CA THR A 496 -27.42 0.39 14.59
C THR A 496 -26.38 1.39 14.11
N SER A 497 -26.28 2.57 14.74
CA SER A 497 -25.18 3.49 14.46
C SER A 497 -23.85 2.99 15.00
N LEU A 498 -23.82 2.34 16.17
CA LEU A 498 -22.59 1.75 16.69
C LEU A 498 -22.10 0.60 15.80
N LEU A 499 -23.03 -0.20 15.26
CA LEU A 499 -22.73 -1.29 14.33
C LEU A 499 -22.10 -0.79 13.02
N SER A 500 -22.28 0.49 12.65
CA SER A 500 -21.67 1.06 11.44
C SER A 500 -20.14 0.99 11.47
N ILE A 501 -19.54 1.02 12.67
CA ILE A 501 -18.10 1.02 12.90
C ILE A 501 -17.44 -0.22 12.30
N ALA A 502 -18.17 -1.32 12.15
CA ALA A 502 -17.70 -2.51 11.42
C ALA A 502 -17.26 -2.23 9.97
N GLY A 503 -17.71 -1.12 9.37
CA GLY A 503 -17.32 -0.66 8.03
C GLY A 503 -15.97 0.08 7.93
N VAL A 504 -15.30 0.38 9.05
CA VAL A 504 -14.03 1.14 9.06
C VAL A 504 -12.92 0.55 8.18
N PRO A 505 -12.66 -0.78 8.17
CA PRO A 505 -11.60 -1.35 7.34
C PRO A 505 -11.77 -1.09 5.84
N VAL A 506 -13.01 -1.04 5.37
CA VAL A 506 -13.32 -0.79 3.95
C VAL A 506 -13.03 0.66 3.58
N LEU A 507 -13.51 1.62 4.38
CA LEU A 507 -13.24 3.05 4.18
C LEU A 507 -11.73 3.34 4.21
N MET A 508 -10.97 2.62 5.05
CA MET A 508 -9.51 2.73 5.09
C MET A 508 -8.86 2.26 3.79
N LYS A 509 -9.31 1.14 3.22
CA LYS A 509 -8.83 0.60 1.94
C LYS A 509 -9.09 1.60 0.81
N GLU A 510 -10.27 2.20 0.76
CA GLU A 510 -10.63 3.22 -0.23
C GLU A 510 -9.77 4.49 -0.10
N ILE A 511 -9.53 4.98 1.12
CA ILE A 511 -8.63 6.13 1.34
C ILE A 511 -7.19 5.82 0.90
N LYS A 512 -6.69 4.60 1.10
CA LYS A 512 -5.37 4.18 0.62
C LYS A 512 -5.28 4.17 -0.91
N ILE A 513 -6.31 3.63 -1.59
CA ILE A 513 -6.40 3.64 -3.05
C ILE A 513 -6.46 5.09 -3.56
N TYR A 514 -7.29 5.93 -2.96
CA TYR A 514 -7.39 7.35 -3.29
C TYR A 514 -6.04 8.06 -3.11
N ALA A 515 -5.32 7.83 -2.00
CA ALA A 515 -4.02 8.44 -1.76
C ALA A 515 -2.99 8.06 -2.84
N SER A 516 -3.01 6.83 -3.33
CA SER A 516 -2.16 6.35 -4.44
C SER A 516 -2.58 6.90 -5.81
N GLU A 517 -3.87 7.14 -6.04
CA GLU A 517 -4.36 7.79 -7.26
C GLU A 517 -4.09 9.29 -7.30
N GLU A 518 -4.26 9.97 -6.17
CA GLU A 518 -3.99 11.39 -6.01
C GLU A 518 -2.49 11.68 -6.14
N SER A 519 -1.63 10.80 -5.63
CA SER A 519 -0.18 10.95 -5.74
C SER A 519 0.30 10.90 -7.20
N ASN A 520 -0.42 10.18 -8.08
CA ASN A 520 -0.21 10.17 -9.53
C ASN A 520 -1.08 11.22 -10.28
N GLN A 521 -1.78 12.09 -9.55
CA GLN A 521 -2.68 13.13 -10.09
C GLN A 521 -3.82 12.62 -10.99
N HIS A 522 -4.21 11.35 -10.82
CA HIS A 522 -5.27 10.70 -11.60
C HIS A 522 -6.66 11.09 -11.11
N SER A 523 -6.84 11.08 -9.78
CA SER A 523 -8.09 11.41 -9.10
C SER A 523 -8.07 12.85 -8.60
N GLY A 524 -9.19 13.33 -8.07
CA GLY A 524 -9.28 14.59 -7.35
C GLY A 524 -10.22 14.45 -6.17
N ALA A 525 -9.94 15.17 -5.07
CA ALA A 525 -10.66 15.04 -3.81
C ALA A 525 -12.19 15.15 -3.94
N LEU A 526 -12.68 16.12 -4.72
CA LEU A 526 -14.13 16.28 -4.96
C LEU A 526 -14.70 15.08 -5.73
N ALA A 527 -14.00 14.62 -6.77
CA ALA A 527 -14.46 13.50 -7.58
C ALA A 527 -14.54 12.20 -6.77
N PHE A 528 -13.58 12.00 -5.86
CA PHE A 528 -13.60 10.89 -4.91
C PHE A 528 -14.78 10.97 -3.94
N LEU A 529 -15.01 12.13 -3.30
CA LEU A 529 -16.08 12.27 -2.31
C LEU A 529 -17.48 12.13 -2.91
N PHE A 530 -17.73 12.73 -4.07
CA PHE A 530 -18.98 12.54 -4.79
C PHE A 530 -19.13 11.11 -5.29
N GLY A 531 -18.07 10.50 -5.80
CA GLY A 531 -18.07 9.10 -6.21
C GLY A 531 -18.45 8.16 -5.08
N GLN A 532 -17.88 8.38 -3.88
CA GLN A 532 -18.18 7.60 -2.68
C GLN A 532 -19.59 7.83 -2.15
N LEU A 533 -20.07 9.08 -2.16
CA LEU A 533 -21.41 9.41 -1.70
C LEU A 533 -22.47 8.76 -2.60
N LEU A 534 -22.31 8.88 -3.92
CA LEU A 534 -23.27 8.34 -4.88
C LEU A 534 -23.26 6.81 -4.89
N SER A 535 -22.10 6.18 -4.69
CA SER A 535 -22.00 4.72 -4.62
C SER A 535 -22.58 4.15 -3.32
N SER A 536 -22.51 4.87 -2.20
CA SER A 536 -23.01 4.36 -0.91
C SER A 536 -24.53 4.42 -0.76
N ILE A 537 -25.21 5.34 -1.47
CA ILE A 537 -26.67 5.56 -1.38
C ILE A 537 -27.49 4.27 -1.55
N PRO A 538 -27.33 3.45 -2.61
CA PRO A 538 -28.15 2.25 -2.80
C PRO A 538 -28.01 1.23 -1.67
N PHE A 539 -26.78 1.05 -1.15
CA PHE A 539 -26.51 0.08 -0.10
C PHE A 539 -26.99 0.56 1.27
N LEU A 540 -26.79 1.85 1.58
CA LEU A 540 -27.32 2.43 2.82
C LEU A 540 -28.85 2.50 2.82
N PHE A 541 -29.45 2.79 1.66
CA PHE A 541 -30.91 2.75 1.51
C PHE A 541 -31.45 1.34 1.70
N LEU A 542 -30.78 0.32 1.14
CA LEU A 542 -31.13 -1.09 1.34
C LEU A 542 -31.06 -1.48 2.83
N ILE A 543 -29.99 -1.09 3.53
CA ILE A 543 -29.87 -1.31 4.98
C ILE A 543 -31.00 -0.59 5.73
N SER A 544 -31.27 0.67 5.37
CA SER A 544 -32.30 1.48 6.04
C SER A 544 -33.68 0.84 5.90
N ILE A 545 -34.10 0.48 4.68
CA ILE A 545 -35.42 -0.09 4.43
C ILE A 545 -35.58 -1.46 5.09
N SER A 546 -34.58 -2.35 4.97
CA SER A 546 -34.69 -3.70 5.51
C SER A 546 -34.73 -3.70 7.04
N SER A 547 -33.85 -2.93 7.69
CA SER A 547 -33.80 -2.79 9.15
C SER A 547 -35.04 -2.09 9.71
N SER A 548 -35.54 -1.07 9.02
CA SER A 548 -36.74 -0.35 9.44
C SER A 548 -37.98 -1.23 9.36
N LEU A 549 -38.17 -1.99 8.27
CA LEU A 549 -39.33 -2.87 8.11
C LEU A 549 -39.40 -3.91 9.23
N VAL A 550 -38.29 -4.59 9.53
CA VAL A 550 -38.24 -5.60 10.60
C VAL A 550 -38.58 -4.97 11.96
N PHE A 551 -37.94 -3.86 12.30
CA PHE A 551 -38.17 -3.21 13.58
C PHE A 551 -39.60 -2.64 13.71
N TYR A 552 -40.10 -1.97 12.67
CA TYR A 552 -41.39 -1.27 12.66
C TYR A 552 -42.57 -2.23 12.91
N PHE A 553 -42.57 -3.36 12.21
CA PHE A 553 -43.64 -4.36 12.31
C PHE A 553 -43.54 -5.21 13.59
N LEU A 554 -42.33 -5.53 14.08
CA LEU A 554 -42.18 -6.32 15.31
C LEU A 554 -42.65 -5.57 16.56
N ILE A 555 -42.43 -4.26 16.61
CA ILE A 555 -42.88 -3.41 17.72
C ILE A 555 -44.38 -3.08 17.65
N GLY A 556 -44.96 -3.11 16.45
CA GLY A 556 -46.33 -2.66 16.22
C GLY A 556 -46.49 -1.14 16.30
N LEU A 557 -45.62 -0.40 15.60
CA LEU A 557 -45.83 1.04 15.35
C LEU A 557 -47.09 1.26 14.48
N ARG A 558 -47.56 2.50 14.37
CA ARG A 558 -48.81 2.83 13.65
C ARG A 558 -48.78 2.37 12.20
N ASP A 559 -49.82 1.66 11.75
CA ASP A 559 -49.84 1.10 10.39
C ASP A 559 -50.29 2.13 9.32
N GLU A 560 -49.47 3.16 9.10
CA GLU A 560 -49.64 4.15 8.04
C GLU A 560 -48.40 4.24 7.15
N PHE A 561 -48.61 4.12 5.84
CA PHE A 561 -47.52 4.14 4.86
C PHE A 561 -46.68 5.43 4.92
N SER A 562 -47.31 6.58 5.14
CA SER A 562 -46.61 7.87 5.27
C SER A 562 -45.68 7.92 6.49
N LEU A 563 -46.08 7.29 7.60
CA LEU A 563 -45.29 7.25 8.83
C LEU A 563 -44.10 6.28 8.68
N LEU A 564 -44.32 5.13 8.03
CA LEU A 564 -43.27 4.17 7.69
C LEU A 564 -42.22 4.80 6.75
N MET A 565 -42.65 5.48 5.69
CA MET A 565 -41.71 6.12 4.74
C MET A 565 -40.89 7.23 5.40
N TYR A 566 -41.50 8.00 6.30
CA TYR A 566 -40.76 8.97 7.10
C TYR A 566 -39.73 8.27 8.01
N PHE A 567 -40.10 7.15 8.65
CA PHE A 567 -39.17 6.37 9.48
C PHE A 567 -37.94 5.91 8.67
N VAL A 568 -38.17 5.31 7.49
CA VAL A 568 -37.12 4.86 6.57
C VAL A 568 -36.23 6.02 6.12
N LEU A 569 -36.83 7.17 5.78
CA LEU A 569 -36.09 8.36 5.34
C LEU A 569 -35.24 8.95 6.48
N ASN A 570 -35.80 9.08 7.69
CA ASN A 570 -35.09 9.59 8.85
C ASN A 570 -33.89 8.69 9.19
N PHE A 571 -34.11 7.38 9.23
CA PHE A 571 -33.05 6.42 9.51
C PHE A 571 -31.97 6.40 8.42
N PHE A 572 -32.36 6.52 7.15
CA PHE A 572 -31.43 6.66 6.03
C PHE A 572 -30.54 7.90 6.16
N MET A 573 -31.12 9.05 6.50
CA MET A 573 -30.35 10.28 6.75
C MET A 573 -29.40 10.12 7.94
N CYS A 574 -29.83 9.45 9.01
CA CYS A 574 -28.98 9.12 10.14
C CYS A 574 -27.76 8.25 9.73
N LEU A 575 -27.96 7.24 8.87
CA LEU A 575 -26.87 6.42 8.34
C LEU A 575 -25.90 7.22 7.44
N LEU A 576 -26.40 8.16 6.64
CA LEU A 576 -25.57 9.04 5.81
C LEU A 576 -24.68 9.97 6.65
N VAL A 577 -25.24 10.54 7.72
CA VAL A 577 -24.47 11.35 8.69
C VAL A 577 -23.36 10.52 9.33
N ASN A 578 -23.71 9.31 9.79
CA ASN A 578 -22.78 8.40 10.43
C ASN A 578 -21.63 7.99 9.48
N GLU A 579 -21.92 7.65 8.22
CA GLU A 579 -20.87 7.35 7.24
C GLU A 579 -19.94 8.55 6.99
N GLY A 580 -20.49 9.78 6.98
CA GLY A 580 -19.70 11.01 6.90
C GLY A 580 -18.77 11.20 8.10
N LEU A 581 -19.26 10.96 9.32
CA LEU A 581 -18.48 11.01 10.56
C LEU A 581 -17.36 9.96 10.55
N MET A 582 -17.68 8.71 10.19
CA MET A 582 -16.70 7.64 10.05
C MET A 582 -15.58 8.02 9.07
N LEU A 583 -15.94 8.54 7.89
CA LEU A 583 -14.96 8.94 6.89
C LEU A 583 -14.05 10.08 7.38
N ALA A 584 -14.57 11.01 8.18
CA ALA A 584 -13.78 12.07 8.80
C ALA A 584 -12.74 11.53 9.78
N VAL A 585 -13.13 10.59 10.66
CA VAL A 585 -12.23 9.99 11.65
C VAL A 585 -11.16 9.11 10.97
N VAL A 586 -11.55 8.29 9.99
CA VAL A 586 -10.61 7.43 9.25
C VAL A 586 -9.57 8.27 8.49
N SER A 587 -9.99 9.40 7.92
CA SER A 587 -9.09 10.34 7.24
C SER A 587 -8.05 10.98 8.17
N LEU A 588 -8.35 11.10 9.47
CA LEU A 588 -7.49 11.71 10.48
C LEU A 588 -6.41 10.73 10.98
N TRP A 589 -6.80 9.52 11.42
CA TRP A 589 -5.90 8.59 12.10
C TRP A 589 -5.12 7.66 11.14
N LYS A 590 -5.66 7.36 9.95
CA LYS A 590 -5.05 6.45 8.94
C LYS A 590 -4.61 5.07 9.46
N ASN A 591 -5.08 4.69 10.66
CA ASN A 591 -4.85 3.41 11.32
C ASN A 591 -6.20 2.82 11.75
N ILE A 592 -6.41 1.52 11.50
CA ILE A 592 -7.69 0.85 11.76
C ILE A 592 -8.01 0.88 13.26
N PHE A 593 -7.07 0.43 14.10
CA PHE A 593 -7.26 0.34 15.56
C PHE A 593 -7.62 1.70 16.19
N GLN A 594 -6.84 2.73 15.88
CA GLN A 594 -7.09 4.09 16.41
C GLN A 594 -8.41 4.68 15.91
N SER A 595 -8.79 4.40 14.65
CA SER A 595 -10.06 4.88 14.08
C SER A 595 -11.25 4.21 14.75
N VAL A 596 -11.19 2.90 15.01
CA VAL A 596 -12.27 2.15 15.68
C VAL A 596 -12.43 2.64 17.12
N LEU A 597 -11.32 2.73 17.87
CA LEU A 597 -11.36 3.19 19.26
C LEU A 597 -11.99 4.59 19.38
N THR A 598 -11.53 5.53 18.55
CA THR A 598 -12.04 6.90 18.56
C THR A 598 -13.50 7.00 18.12
N LEU A 599 -13.92 6.22 17.11
CA LEU A 599 -15.32 6.16 16.70
C LEU A 599 -16.22 5.60 17.78
N VAL A 600 -15.82 4.53 18.49
CA VAL A 600 -16.59 3.97 19.60
C VAL A 600 -16.75 5.01 20.71
N THR A 601 -15.66 5.67 21.11
CA THR A 601 -15.73 6.73 22.13
C THR A 601 -16.65 7.88 21.70
N ILE A 602 -16.52 8.37 20.46
CA ILE A 602 -17.38 9.43 19.94
C ILE A 602 -18.83 8.98 19.94
N HIS A 603 -19.16 7.80 19.41
CA HIS A 603 -20.54 7.30 19.39
C HIS A 603 -21.11 7.17 20.80
N VAL A 604 -20.37 6.62 21.76
CA VAL A 604 -20.85 6.50 23.16
C VAL A 604 -21.16 7.86 23.76
N VAL A 605 -20.28 8.84 23.56
CA VAL A 605 -20.49 10.21 24.05
C VAL A 605 -21.70 10.88 23.37
N LEU A 606 -21.89 10.70 22.06
CA LEU A 606 -23.05 11.22 21.34
C LEU A 606 -24.35 10.51 21.74
N MET A 607 -24.31 9.21 22.06
CA MET A 607 -25.46 8.45 22.59
C MET A 607 -25.89 8.95 23.97
N LEU A 608 -24.93 9.31 24.84
CA LEU A 608 -25.23 9.91 26.15
C LEU A 608 -25.90 11.29 26.01
N ALA A 609 -25.48 12.07 25.01
CA ALA A 609 -26.07 13.38 24.69
C ALA A 609 -27.36 13.28 23.85
N ALA A 610 -27.82 12.07 23.50
CA ALA A 610 -28.93 11.87 22.58
C ALA A 610 -30.29 12.37 23.11
N GLY A 611 -30.43 12.55 24.43
CA GLY A 611 -31.64 13.07 25.08
C GLY A 611 -32.45 12.02 25.84
N TYR A 612 -32.12 10.72 25.71
CA TYR A 612 -32.84 9.62 26.38
C TYR A 612 -32.51 9.50 27.87
N PHE A 613 -31.22 9.55 28.24
CA PHE A 613 -30.81 9.45 29.65
C PHE A 613 -31.11 10.71 30.45
N ARG A 614 -31.04 11.88 29.80
CA ARG A 614 -31.34 13.17 30.40
C ARG A 614 -31.81 14.14 29.32
N ILE A 615 -32.83 14.92 29.66
CA ILE A 615 -33.41 15.93 28.78
C ILE A 615 -32.34 16.98 28.43
N ARG A 616 -32.34 17.43 27.16
CA ARG A 616 -31.33 18.34 26.60
C ARG A 616 -31.17 19.64 27.41
N SER A 617 -32.28 20.24 27.84
CA SER A 617 -32.31 21.50 28.61
C SER A 617 -31.70 21.39 30.00
N GLU A 618 -31.61 20.17 30.56
CA GLU A 618 -31.08 19.90 31.88
C GLU A 618 -29.62 19.43 31.87
N LEU A 619 -29.01 19.27 30.68
CA LEU A 619 -27.61 18.84 30.58
C LEU A 619 -26.65 19.87 31.22
N PRO A 620 -25.49 19.44 31.74
CA PRO A 620 -24.47 20.34 32.26
C PRO A 620 -23.95 21.32 31.18
N ARG A 621 -24.04 22.62 31.47
CA ARG A 621 -23.94 23.70 30.48
C ARG A 621 -22.65 23.80 29.64
N PRO A 622 -21.41 23.62 30.16
CA PRO A 622 -20.23 24.05 29.42
C PRO A 622 -19.75 23.10 28.31
N VAL A 623 -20.13 21.82 28.34
CA VAL A 623 -19.67 20.81 27.36
C VAL A 623 -20.83 20.01 26.79
N TRP A 624 -21.78 19.61 27.65
CA TRP A 624 -22.87 18.73 27.28
C TRP A 624 -24.00 19.48 26.55
N THR A 625 -24.39 20.66 27.04
CA THR A 625 -25.39 21.49 26.36
C THR A 625 -24.81 22.12 25.09
N HIS A 626 -23.64 22.74 25.18
CA HIS A 626 -22.92 23.31 24.03
C HIS A 626 -21.47 22.83 24.06
N PRO A 627 -20.91 22.22 22.99
CA PRO A 627 -21.50 21.97 21.67
C PRO A 627 -22.11 20.56 21.50
N LEU A 628 -21.95 19.65 22.46
CA LEU A 628 -22.12 18.22 22.24
C LEU A 628 -23.56 17.80 21.86
N SER A 629 -24.57 18.36 22.54
CA SER A 629 -25.97 18.07 22.22
C SER A 629 -26.41 18.54 20.83
N TYR A 630 -25.73 19.54 20.25
CA TYR A 630 -26.01 20.03 18.90
C TYR A 630 -25.29 19.23 17.82
N ILE A 631 -24.17 18.59 18.15
CA ILE A 631 -23.41 17.71 17.27
C ILE A 631 -24.00 16.28 17.25
N ALA A 632 -24.70 15.89 18.33
CA ALA A 632 -25.33 14.59 18.45
C ALA A 632 -26.48 14.40 17.46
N PHE A 633 -26.16 13.83 16.29
CA PHE A 633 -27.14 13.50 15.25
C PHE A 633 -28.22 12.51 15.73
N HIS A 634 -27.91 11.67 16.72
CA HIS A 634 -28.87 10.78 17.38
C HIS A 634 -30.09 11.55 17.91
N THR A 635 -29.89 12.73 18.49
CA THR A 635 -31.01 13.50 19.07
C THR A 635 -32.02 13.88 18.00
N TYR A 636 -31.58 14.38 16.86
CA TYR A 636 -32.47 14.81 15.77
C TYR A 636 -33.17 13.62 15.11
N SER A 637 -32.49 12.47 14.98
CA SER A 637 -33.12 11.25 14.47
C SER A 637 -34.21 10.76 15.42
N ILE A 638 -33.89 10.58 16.71
CA ILE A 638 -34.84 10.10 17.71
C ILE A 638 -36.00 11.08 17.87
N GLN A 639 -35.74 12.37 18.00
CA GLN A 639 -36.78 13.40 18.11
C GLN A 639 -37.71 13.35 16.88
N GLY A 640 -37.16 13.26 15.67
CA GLY A 640 -37.94 13.15 14.46
C GLY A 640 -38.82 11.89 14.41
N LEU A 641 -38.31 10.74 14.86
CA LEU A 641 -39.06 9.47 14.92
C LEU A 641 -40.18 9.51 15.97
N LEU A 642 -39.91 10.09 17.13
CA LEU A 642 -40.90 10.27 18.20
C LEU A 642 -42.01 11.24 17.79
N GLU A 643 -41.65 12.37 17.18
CA GLU A 643 -42.61 13.31 16.60
C GLU A 643 -43.51 12.60 15.59
N ASN A 644 -42.94 11.74 14.73
CA ASN A 644 -43.71 11.01 13.72
C ASN A 644 -44.72 10.00 14.31
N GLU A 645 -44.36 9.30 15.39
CA GLU A 645 -45.24 8.30 16.04
C GLU A 645 -46.38 8.98 16.83
N TYR A 646 -46.06 10.04 17.58
CA TYR A 646 -46.95 10.58 18.62
C TYR A 646 -47.70 11.86 18.25
N LEU A 647 -47.31 12.58 17.17
CA LEU A 647 -48.11 13.71 16.68
C LEU A 647 -49.49 13.21 16.22
N GLY A 648 -50.54 13.75 16.83
CA GLY A 648 -51.93 13.41 16.52
C GLY A 648 -52.51 12.22 17.29
N VAL A 649 -51.79 11.65 18.26
CA VAL A 649 -52.30 10.56 19.13
C VAL A 649 -52.79 11.11 20.47
N ASN A 650 -53.91 10.58 20.97
CA ASN A 650 -54.42 10.86 22.32
C ASN A 650 -54.41 9.57 23.15
N PHE A 651 -53.83 9.61 24.34
CA PHE A 651 -53.79 8.49 25.29
C PHE A 651 -54.88 8.67 26.34
N ALA A 652 -55.73 7.66 26.52
CA ALA A 652 -56.70 7.66 27.61
C ALA A 652 -55.99 7.37 28.95
N ILE A 653 -56.26 8.21 29.96
CA ILE A 653 -55.83 8.05 31.34
C ILE A 653 -57.08 7.87 32.20
N GLY A 654 -57.34 6.62 32.61
CA GLY A 654 -58.59 6.25 33.28
C GLY A 654 -59.79 6.35 32.34
N GLN A 655 -61.00 6.57 32.90
CA GLN A 655 -62.24 6.60 32.12
C GLN A 655 -62.59 7.97 31.50
N VAL A 656 -61.94 9.07 31.90
CA VAL A 656 -62.44 10.43 31.59
C VAL A 656 -61.38 11.40 31.02
N ARG A 657 -60.08 11.19 31.26
CA ARG A 657 -59.04 12.13 30.80
C ARG A 657 -58.29 11.56 29.61
N SER A 658 -58.03 12.39 28.60
CA SER A 658 -57.09 12.07 27.54
C SER A 658 -55.90 13.03 27.59
N ILE A 659 -54.70 12.50 27.43
CA ILE A 659 -53.47 13.28 27.32
C ILE A 659 -53.00 13.18 25.87
N SER A 660 -52.68 14.32 25.26
CA SER A 660 -52.11 14.35 23.92
C SER A 660 -50.72 13.71 23.91
N GLY A 661 -50.32 13.07 22.81
CA GLY A 661 -48.97 12.52 22.66
C GLY A 661 -47.88 13.56 22.89
N PHE A 662 -48.14 14.83 22.55
CA PHE A 662 -47.25 15.94 22.87
C PHE A 662 -47.02 16.09 24.39
N GLN A 663 -48.09 16.13 25.19
CA GLN A 663 -47.98 16.23 26.65
C GLN A 663 -47.39 14.96 27.27
N ALA A 664 -47.64 13.78 26.68
CA ALA A 664 -47.06 12.53 27.13
C ALA A 664 -45.53 12.46 26.91
N LEU A 665 -45.02 13.12 25.86
CA LEU A 665 -43.58 13.17 25.59
C LEU A 665 -42.88 14.40 26.18
N HIS A 666 -43.57 15.51 26.40
CA HIS A 666 -42.95 16.74 26.93
C HIS A 666 -42.26 16.52 28.29
N SER A 667 -42.76 15.62 29.13
CA SER A 667 -42.11 15.28 30.40
C SER A 667 -40.87 14.39 30.25
N ALA A 668 -40.68 13.75 29.09
CA ALA A 668 -39.61 12.79 28.83
C ALA A 668 -38.59 13.27 27.77
N TYR A 669 -38.99 14.14 26.84
CA TYR A 669 -38.19 14.67 25.74
C TYR A 669 -38.64 16.08 25.36
N ASP A 670 -37.67 16.92 24.99
CA ASP A 670 -37.91 18.31 24.59
C ASP A 670 -38.40 18.36 23.13
N ILE A 671 -39.69 18.09 22.93
CA ILE A 671 -40.35 18.05 21.61
C ILE A 671 -41.01 19.39 21.32
N SER A 672 -40.89 19.85 20.09
CA SER A 672 -41.54 21.10 19.68
C SER A 672 -43.02 20.88 19.32
N PRO A 673 -43.91 21.83 19.64
CA PRO A 673 -45.36 21.69 19.40
C PRO A 673 -45.77 21.86 17.93
N ARG A 674 -44.82 22.11 17.01
CA ARG A 674 -45.11 22.43 15.60
C ARG A 674 -45.26 21.14 14.78
N SER A 675 -46.35 21.03 14.00
CA SER A 675 -46.59 19.87 13.12
C SER A 675 -45.48 19.64 12.08
N ASN A 676 -44.79 20.70 11.65
CA ASN A 676 -43.70 20.63 10.66
C ASN A 676 -42.31 20.34 11.25
N ALA A 677 -42.18 20.24 12.58
CA ALA A 677 -40.89 20.06 13.25
C ALA A 677 -40.13 18.79 12.82
N LYS A 678 -40.86 17.74 12.46
CA LYS A 678 -40.28 16.49 11.99
C LYS A 678 -39.45 16.68 10.71
N TRP A 679 -39.85 17.59 9.83
CA TRP A 679 -39.10 17.93 8.62
C TRP A 679 -37.87 18.80 8.91
N GLU A 680 -37.93 19.65 9.94
CA GLU A 680 -36.77 20.42 10.40
C GLU A 680 -35.66 19.47 10.90
N ASN A 681 -36.03 18.43 11.64
CA ASN A 681 -35.09 17.40 12.11
C ASN A 681 -34.39 16.66 10.95
N VAL A 682 -35.13 16.27 9.91
CA VAL A 682 -34.57 15.64 8.70
C VAL A 682 -33.66 16.62 7.94
N LEU A 683 -34.05 17.89 7.83
CA LEU A 683 -33.22 18.93 7.21
C LEU A 683 -31.89 19.12 7.97
N VAL A 684 -31.93 19.13 9.31
CA VAL A 684 -30.70 19.22 10.13
C VAL A 684 -29.80 18.01 9.89
N LEU A 685 -30.34 16.79 9.85
CA LEU A 685 -29.56 15.59 9.52
C LEU A 685 -28.93 15.69 8.12
N PHE A 686 -29.67 16.17 7.12
CA PHE A 686 -29.14 16.38 5.78
C PHE A 686 -27.98 17.41 5.77
N LEU A 687 -28.15 18.55 6.45
CA LEU A 687 -27.11 19.56 6.59
C LEU A 687 -25.87 19.03 7.32
N MET A 688 -26.04 18.19 8.34
CA MET A 688 -24.94 17.50 9.01
C MET A 688 -24.21 16.54 8.09
N ALA A 689 -24.93 15.75 7.29
CA ALA A 689 -24.33 14.82 6.34
C ALA A 689 -23.46 15.57 5.32
N VAL A 690 -23.96 16.68 4.78
CA VAL A 690 -23.19 17.58 3.91
C VAL A 690 -22.00 18.19 4.66
N GLY A 691 -22.21 18.67 5.89
CA GLY A 691 -21.18 19.29 6.73
C GLY A 691 -20.00 18.35 6.99
N TYR A 692 -20.24 17.09 7.34
CA TYR A 692 -19.18 16.09 7.52
C TYR A 692 -18.43 15.81 6.22
N ARG A 693 -19.10 15.79 5.06
CA ARG A 693 -18.42 15.61 3.76
C ARG A 693 -17.55 16.81 3.39
N ILE A 694 -18.00 18.04 3.70
CA ILE A 694 -17.18 19.24 3.57
C ILE A 694 -15.98 19.17 4.50
N LEU A 695 -16.16 18.74 5.75
CA LEU A 695 -15.05 18.54 6.69
C LEU A 695 -14.04 17.54 6.13
N VAL A 696 -14.48 16.40 5.58
CA VAL A 696 -13.59 15.43 4.93
C VAL A 696 -12.88 16.07 3.73
N PHE A 697 -13.56 16.85 2.90
CA PHE A 697 -12.93 17.56 1.79
C PHE A 697 -11.82 18.50 2.29
N VAL A 698 -12.08 19.26 3.34
CA VAL A 698 -11.09 20.14 3.96
C VAL A 698 -9.95 19.33 4.56
N LEU A 699 -10.22 18.20 5.23
CA LEU A 699 -9.17 17.33 5.76
C LEU A 699 -8.31 16.75 4.65
N LEU A 700 -8.89 16.16 3.61
CA LEU A 700 -8.15 15.62 2.46
C LEU A 700 -7.35 16.72 1.75
N HIS A 701 -7.96 17.89 1.57
CA HIS A 701 -7.29 19.03 0.97
C HIS A 701 -6.18 19.56 1.87
N PHE A 702 -6.38 19.65 3.19
CA PHE A 702 -5.38 20.11 4.13
C PHE A 702 -4.30 19.07 4.35
N TYR A 703 -4.55 17.77 4.23
CA TYR A 703 -3.47 16.79 4.17
C TYR A 703 -2.70 16.88 2.85
N ALA A 704 -3.38 17.17 1.74
CA ALA A 704 -2.74 17.48 0.47
C ALA A 704 -2.08 18.89 0.43
N ARG A 705 -2.43 19.82 1.34
CA ARG A 705 -1.91 21.20 1.43
C ARG A 705 -1.08 21.52 2.66
N LYS A 706 -1.06 20.76 3.76
CA LYS A 706 0.03 20.83 4.75
C LYS A 706 1.35 20.46 4.04
N ASN A 707 1.18 19.74 2.93
CA ASN A 707 2.14 19.47 1.89
C ASN A 707 2.45 20.64 0.91
N VAL A 708 1.72 21.77 0.89
CA VAL A 708 1.86 22.85 -0.11
C VAL A 708 1.69 24.29 0.44
N SER A 709 0.94 24.52 1.52
CA SER A 709 0.48 25.83 2.02
C SER A 709 1.39 26.47 3.06
N LEU A 710 2.18 25.68 3.80
CA LEU A 710 3.32 26.22 4.57
C LEU A 710 4.31 26.96 3.64
N HIS A 711 4.29 26.64 2.35
CA HIS A 711 5.13 27.26 1.34
C HIS A 711 4.79 28.72 1.02
N ARG A 712 3.52 29.18 1.13
CA ARG A 712 3.19 30.58 0.81
C ARG A 712 3.46 31.53 1.97
N LEU A 713 3.30 31.08 3.20
CA LEU A 713 3.53 31.91 4.40
C LEU A 713 5.03 32.17 4.64
N PHE A 714 5.91 31.22 4.28
CA PHE A 714 7.36 31.42 4.37
C PHE A 714 8.01 32.06 3.13
N ARG A 715 7.32 32.08 1.97
CA ARG A 715 7.81 32.79 0.77
C ARG A 715 7.60 34.32 0.86
N GLY A 716 6.73 34.79 1.75
CA GLY A 716 6.47 36.22 1.95
C GLY A 716 7.46 36.96 2.86
N LYS A 717 8.43 36.27 3.48
CA LYS A 717 9.33 36.88 4.48
C LYS A 717 10.83 36.86 4.15
N HIS A 718 11.25 36.35 2.99
CA HIS A 718 12.68 36.24 2.65
C HIS A 718 13.15 37.02 1.41
N ASN A 719 12.36 38.00 0.94
CA ASN A 719 12.80 38.98 -0.08
C ASN A 719 12.98 40.40 0.49
N SER A 720 13.24 40.52 1.79
CA SER A 720 13.58 41.79 2.43
C SER A 720 14.69 41.53 3.43
N THR A 721 15.83 42.19 3.21
CA THR A 721 17.05 42.33 4.03
C THR A 721 18.17 41.29 3.87
N ALA A 722 19.31 41.84 3.44
CA ALA A 722 20.70 41.35 3.41
C ALA A 722 21.11 40.45 2.24
#